data_AF-A0A3B9WB98-F1
#
_entry.id   AF-A0A3B9WB98-F1
#
_cell.length_a   1.000
_cell.length_b   1.000
_cell.length_c   1.000
_cell.angle_alpha   90.00
_cell.angle_beta   90.00
_cell.angle_gamma   90.00
#
_symmetry.space_group_name_H-M   'P 1'
#
loop_
_entity.id
_entity.type
_entity.pdbx_description
1 polymer ?
#
loop_
_entity_poly.entity_id
_entity_poly.type
_entity_poly.pdbx_seq_one_letter_code
_entity_poly.pdbx_strand_id
1 'polypeptide(L)'
;MSSSTRPPHPSDAEPEPSPRGGARKPANRKDATRSFLDEINYPHNIHPAVVPGVSVEDQKVRYGIDKIVVGVAGGLIVAFIGWGVVDTASLTAVSGAALNWTMLNMGWAFNVLAIGLLLYLLYIAVSRYGRIPLGLDGDRPEYSTASWAAMLFAAGIGIGIIFFGPFEPMTYFLSPRPGSADPGTVDAMKKASAQAALHWGLNAWAIYGLVGVAVAYTSYRRGRVPLMSSVFAPFFHNGNTDNLAGRIIDILAILATLFGTAASLGIGALQIGRGVEIFTGLGPSGNAAAVVIIAVLTAGFIASAVSGVARGIRWLSNINMVLAVGLALFFFVLGPTAFLLNFVPSVIVTYFAELPTMLSASMSDGPEMQAFLSSWTTFYWAWWVSWAPFVGVFVAKISRGRTIRQFILGVLFIPSSIVVMAFTVLGGTAIHQQMQDHAIAPDGTAQTLPAPEEIFFTVLDGMPAAGIMAGIVVLMLAIFFITTADSASVVTSQMSQRGNPNPKRRITVFWGLCMAGIAVVMLLIGGQNALTGLQNLITVTALPFTLIMFVMAVAFHKDLRRDPMVIREQYSRWAVDKSVRHGIDEYGDDFTFSVERAPDSKWAAGADFDSSAPEVTEWYRRTDEDGNPVAYDYETGEFTDSHDVVHPGERAAAPRVEPDAPSTDPERK
;
A
#
# COMPACT_ATOMS: atom_id res chain seq x y z
N MET A 1 -73.72 48.98 -3.81
CA MET A 1 -73.39 50.39 -3.56
C MET A 1 -72.15 50.75 -4.37
N SER A 2 -72.17 51.89 -5.09
CA SER A 2 -71.05 52.59 -5.81
C SER A 2 -70.03 51.74 -6.60
N SER A 3 -69.81 51.84 -7.92
CA SER A 3 -69.66 53.01 -8.84
C SER A 3 -68.52 53.97 -8.41
N SER A 4 -67.69 54.57 -9.28
CA SER A 4 -67.52 54.64 -10.76
C SER A 4 -66.05 55.10 -11.02
N THR A 5 -65.35 54.92 -12.16
CA THR A 5 -65.46 55.71 -13.42
C THR A 5 -64.61 55.14 -14.60
N ARG A 6 -64.91 55.62 -15.82
CA ARG A 6 -64.33 55.36 -17.19
C ARG A 6 -63.99 56.74 -17.86
N PRO A 7 -63.65 56.92 -19.17
CA PRO A 7 -63.19 56.04 -20.31
C PRO A 7 -61.77 56.54 -20.80
N PRO A 8 -61.33 56.68 -22.10
CA PRO A 8 -61.74 56.17 -23.44
C PRO A 8 -60.57 55.59 -24.33
N HIS A 9 -60.79 55.54 -25.66
CA HIS A 9 -59.87 55.19 -26.78
C HIS A 9 -59.76 56.37 -27.80
N PRO A 10 -58.76 56.43 -28.71
CA PRO A 10 -58.82 55.92 -30.12
C PRO A 10 -57.54 55.10 -30.52
N SER A 11 -57.37 54.35 -31.64
CA SER A 11 -57.54 54.57 -33.11
C SER A 11 -56.47 55.54 -33.71
N ASP A 12 -55.79 55.35 -34.86
CA ASP A 12 -55.77 54.35 -35.97
C ASP A 12 -54.37 54.31 -36.66
N ALA A 13 -54.06 53.25 -37.45
CA ALA A 13 -53.39 53.30 -38.78
C ALA A 13 -52.87 51.94 -39.30
N GLU A 14 -53.42 51.44 -40.42
CA GLU A 14 -52.77 50.47 -41.33
C GLU A 14 -52.06 51.21 -42.50
N PRO A 15 -51.20 50.53 -43.29
CA PRO A 15 -51.68 50.07 -44.60
C PRO A 15 -51.13 48.71 -45.13
N GLU A 16 -51.93 48.10 -46.03
CA GLU A 16 -51.70 46.94 -46.92
C GLU A 16 -50.66 47.16 -48.07
N PRO A 17 -50.39 46.22 -49.03
CA PRO A 17 -50.17 44.75 -48.92
C PRO A 17 -49.07 44.13 -49.87
N SER A 18 -48.54 42.95 -49.49
CA SER A 18 -48.00 41.86 -50.38
C SER A 18 -46.69 42.11 -51.18
N PRO A 19 -46.07 41.11 -51.89
CA PRO A 19 -46.42 39.69 -52.06
C PRO A 19 -45.27 38.64 -51.95
N ARG A 20 -45.63 37.35 -51.74
CA ARG A 20 -44.88 36.10 -52.09
C ARG A 20 -43.43 35.94 -51.56
N GLY A 21 -42.95 34.76 -51.15
CA GLY A 21 -43.50 33.40 -51.16
C GLY A 21 -42.30 32.42 -51.10
N GLY A 22 -42.29 31.49 -50.15
CA GLY A 22 -41.12 30.63 -49.91
C GLY A 22 -41.41 29.53 -48.89
N ALA A 23 -42.04 28.45 -49.32
CA ALA A 23 -42.40 27.34 -48.44
C ALA A 23 -41.14 26.57 -47.97
N ARG A 24 -40.78 26.73 -46.69
CA ARG A 24 -39.80 25.84 -46.03
C ARG A 24 -40.50 24.51 -45.72
N LYS A 25 -40.04 23.42 -46.34
CA LYS A 25 -40.46 22.04 -45.97
C LYS A 25 -40.27 21.82 -44.46
N PRO A 26 -41.15 21.08 -43.78
CA PRO A 26 -40.88 20.67 -42.39
C PRO A 26 -39.64 19.77 -42.40
N ALA A 27 -38.61 20.18 -41.65
CA ALA A 27 -37.42 19.35 -41.46
C ALA A 27 -37.82 18.06 -40.74
N ASN A 28 -37.35 16.94 -41.27
CA ASN A 28 -37.75 15.60 -40.85
C ASN A 28 -37.29 15.34 -39.40
N ARG A 29 -38.22 15.35 -38.44
CA ARG A 29 -37.92 15.24 -37.00
C ARG A 29 -37.18 13.94 -36.64
N LYS A 30 -37.22 12.92 -37.50
CA LYS A 30 -36.48 11.65 -37.38
C LYS A 30 -34.97 11.79 -37.64
N ASP A 31 -34.54 12.76 -38.44
CA ASP A 31 -33.11 12.92 -38.76
C ASP A 31 -32.36 13.65 -37.63
N ALA A 32 -33.03 14.56 -36.92
CA ALA A 32 -32.50 15.19 -35.70
C ALA A 32 -32.27 14.18 -34.56
N THR A 33 -33.15 13.17 -34.42
CA THR A 33 -32.99 12.11 -33.41
C THR A 33 -31.88 11.12 -33.76
N ARG A 34 -31.57 10.92 -35.05
CA ARG A 34 -30.35 10.19 -35.47
C ARG A 34 -29.09 11.00 -35.15
N SER A 35 -29.07 12.27 -35.56
CA SER A 35 -27.93 13.18 -35.33
C SER A 35 -27.52 13.33 -33.85
N PHE A 36 -28.47 13.31 -32.90
CA PHE A 36 -28.13 13.43 -31.47
C PHE A 36 -27.59 12.12 -30.86
N LEU A 37 -27.82 10.98 -31.52
CA LEU A 37 -27.42 9.65 -31.04
C LEU A 37 -26.18 9.09 -31.75
N ASP A 38 -25.69 9.77 -32.79
CA ASP A 38 -24.37 9.54 -33.39
C ASP A 38 -23.24 10.27 -32.60
N GLU A 39 -23.57 11.05 -31.55
CA GLU A 39 -22.62 11.90 -30.80
C GLU A 39 -22.23 11.42 -29.38
N ILE A 40 -22.67 10.23 -28.91
CA ILE A 40 -22.07 9.61 -27.70
C ILE A 40 -20.75 8.93 -28.08
N ASN A 41 -19.75 9.77 -28.34
CA ASN A 41 -18.44 9.35 -28.82
C ASN A 41 -17.55 8.94 -27.64
N TYR A 42 -17.69 7.68 -27.19
CA TYR A 42 -16.79 7.12 -26.17
C TYR A 42 -15.34 7.16 -26.65
N PRO A 43 -14.35 7.37 -25.77
CA PRO A 43 -12.95 7.18 -26.12
C PRO A 43 -12.75 5.79 -26.76
N HIS A 44 -12.19 5.79 -27.97
CA HIS A 44 -11.96 4.58 -28.78
C HIS A 44 -13.25 3.79 -29.12
N ASN A 45 -14.43 4.41 -29.10
CA ASN A 45 -15.75 3.78 -29.30
C ASN A 45 -16.06 2.60 -28.33
N ILE A 46 -15.35 2.50 -27.20
CA ILE A 46 -15.51 1.41 -26.22
C ILE A 46 -16.39 1.88 -25.07
N HIS A 47 -17.53 1.23 -24.83
CA HIS A 47 -18.38 1.52 -23.67
C HIS A 47 -17.64 1.20 -22.35
N PRO A 48 -17.68 2.05 -21.31
CA PRO A 48 -16.87 1.89 -20.09
C PRO A 48 -17.02 0.53 -19.38
N ALA A 49 -18.18 -0.13 -19.48
CA ALA A 49 -18.41 -1.45 -18.90
C ALA A 49 -17.64 -2.61 -19.58
N VAL A 50 -17.16 -2.43 -20.83
CA VAL A 50 -16.42 -3.47 -21.59
C VAL A 50 -14.93 -3.17 -21.73
N VAL A 51 -14.45 -2.06 -21.18
CA VAL A 51 -13.02 -1.77 -21.05
C VAL A 51 -12.36 -2.87 -20.20
N PRO A 52 -11.29 -3.54 -20.69
CA PRO A 52 -10.64 -4.62 -19.96
C PRO A 52 -9.79 -4.13 -18.77
N GLY A 53 -9.58 -2.83 -18.63
CA GLY A 53 -8.58 -2.23 -17.75
C GLY A 53 -7.47 -1.55 -18.57
N VAL A 54 -6.52 -0.92 -17.88
CA VAL A 54 -5.31 -0.36 -18.48
C VAL A 54 -4.14 -0.66 -17.54
N SER A 55 -3.03 -1.21 -18.06
CA SER A 55 -1.79 -1.35 -17.30
C SER A 55 -0.92 -0.10 -17.45
N VAL A 56 -0.19 0.26 -16.40
CA VAL A 56 0.82 1.34 -16.43
C VAL A 56 1.94 1.05 -17.45
N GLU A 57 2.17 -0.21 -17.77
CA GLU A 57 3.13 -0.65 -18.79
C GLU A 57 2.67 -0.32 -20.21
N ASP A 58 1.36 -0.16 -20.42
CA ASP A 58 0.76 0.23 -21.69
C ASP A 58 0.73 1.76 -21.89
N GLN A 59 1.16 2.53 -20.88
CA GLN A 59 1.16 3.99 -20.89
C GLN A 59 2.54 4.57 -21.20
N LYS A 60 2.59 5.52 -22.12
CA LYS A 60 3.80 6.30 -22.43
C LYS A 60 3.98 7.39 -21.38
N VAL A 61 4.65 7.06 -20.27
CA VAL A 61 4.85 7.99 -19.15
C VAL A 61 6.21 8.70 -19.24
N ARG A 62 6.19 10.03 -19.27
CA ARG A 62 7.39 10.86 -19.20
C ARG A 62 8.00 10.92 -17.80
N TYR A 63 8.89 9.99 -17.52
CA TYR A 63 9.63 9.93 -16.25
C TYR A 63 10.65 11.06 -16.10
N GLY A 64 10.69 11.69 -14.92
CA GLY A 64 11.57 12.81 -14.64
C GLY A 64 11.76 13.04 -13.14
N ILE A 65 12.84 13.73 -12.76
CA ILE A 65 13.06 14.11 -11.36
C ILE A 65 12.04 15.19 -10.98
N ASP A 66 11.20 14.92 -9.98
CA ASP A 66 10.39 15.98 -9.40
C ASP A 66 11.27 16.82 -8.47
N LYS A 67 11.69 17.98 -8.97
CA LYS A 67 12.59 18.91 -8.26
C LYS A 67 11.97 19.44 -6.96
N ILE A 68 10.64 19.53 -6.87
CA ILE A 68 9.97 20.04 -5.66
C ILE A 68 9.91 18.92 -4.61
N VAL A 69 9.53 17.70 -5.00
CA VAL A 69 9.53 16.56 -4.07
C VAL A 69 10.95 16.28 -3.55
N VAL A 70 11.97 16.20 -4.43
CA VAL A 70 13.37 16.02 -4.00
C VAL A 70 13.85 17.19 -3.14
N GLY A 71 13.61 18.43 -3.56
CA GLY A 71 14.08 19.62 -2.85
C GLY A 71 13.47 19.80 -1.47
N VAL A 72 12.15 19.60 -1.34
CA VAL A 72 11.44 19.77 -0.07
C VAL A 72 11.69 18.59 0.87
N ALA A 73 11.45 17.34 0.43
CA ALA A 73 11.67 16.18 1.30
C ALA A 73 13.15 16.02 1.68
N GLY A 74 14.06 16.21 0.73
CA GLY A 74 15.50 16.18 0.97
C GLY A 74 15.96 17.32 1.87
N GLY A 75 15.45 18.54 1.66
CA GLY A 75 15.76 19.69 2.51
C GLY A 75 15.29 19.51 3.96
N LEU A 76 14.06 19.01 4.15
CA LEU A 76 13.52 18.70 5.49
C LEU A 76 14.35 17.65 6.23
N ILE A 77 14.77 16.59 5.53
CA ILE A 77 15.57 15.52 6.16
C ILE A 77 17.00 15.99 6.45
N VAL A 78 17.65 16.71 5.54
CA VAL A 78 19.00 17.26 5.80
C VAL A 78 18.96 18.28 6.94
N ALA A 79 17.90 19.11 7.04
CA ALA A 79 17.70 20.01 8.17
C ALA A 79 17.47 19.25 9.49
N PHE A 80 16.66 18.18 9.47
CA PHE A 80 16.45 17.30 10.64
C PHE A 80 17.75 16.62 11.09
N ILE A 81 18.54 16.07 10.17
CA ILE A 81 19.83 15.44 10.47
C ILE A 81 20.80 16.49 11.04
N GLY A 82 20.86 17.68 10.43
CA GLY A 82 21.67 18.79 10.92
C GLY A 82 21.29 19.23 12.33
N TRP A 83 20.00 19.37 12.63
CA TRP A 83 19.52 19.67 13.97
C TRP A 83 19.94 18.60 14.98
N GLY A 84 19.74 17.31 14.68
CA GLY A 84 20.09 16.22 15.59
C GLY A 84 21.58 16.06 15.86
N VAL A 85 22.44 16.48 14.93
CA VAL A 85 23.91 16.49 15.10
C VAL A 85 24.40 17.75 15.83
N VAL A 86 23.76 18.90 15.63
CA VAL A 86 24.18 20.18 16.24
C VAL A 86 23.64 20.36 17.66
N ASP A 87 22.38 19.97 17.91
CA ASP A 87 21.71 20.12 19.20
C ASP A 87 20.79 18.92 19.47
N THR A 88 21.41 17.79 19.77
CA THR A 88 20.72 16.55 20.14
C THR A 88 19.81 16.75 21.36
N ALA A 89 20.19 17.57 22.34
CA ALA A 89 19.40 17.78 23.56
C ALA A 89 18.06 18.47 23.28
N SER A 90 18.08 19.53 22.46
CA SER A 90 16.85 20.19 21.99
C SER A 90 15.98 19.24 21.17
N LEU A 91 16.57 18.44 20.28
CA LEU A 91 15.80 17.46 19.50
C LEU A 91 15.19 16.35 20.37
N THR A 92 15.89 15.85 21.38
CA THR A 92 15.33 14.91 22.37
C THR A 92 14.16 15.53 23.14
N ALA A 93 14.28 16.78 23.59
CA ALA A 93 13.20 17.47 24.30
C ALA A 93 11.97 17.70 23.42
N VAL A 94 12.15 18.18 22.18
CA VAL A 94 11.02 18.44 21.26
C VAL A 94 10.38 17.14 20.77
N SER A 95 11.16 16.10 20.45
CA SER A 95 10.60 14.81 20.03
C SER A 95 9.85 14.10 21.17
N GLY A 96 10.32 14.18 22.41
CA GLY A 96 9.59 13.69 23.58
C GLY A 96 8.28 14.43 23.83
N ALA A 97 8.28 15.77 23.72
CA ALA A 97 7.07 16.58 23.84
C ALA A 97 6.06 16.29 22.71
N ALA A 98 6.55 16.16 21.47
CA ALA A 98 5.72 15.82 20.31
C ALA A 98 5.14 14.41 20.43
N LEU A 99 5.92 13.42 20.89
CA LEU A 99 5.41 12.07 21.18
C LEU A 99 4.28 12.13 22.20
N ASN A 100 4.51 12.78 23.36
CA ASN A 100 3.49 12.86 24.41
C ASN A 100 2.20 13.50 23.88
N TRP A 101 2.30 14.57 23.10
CA TRP A 101 1.13 15.17 22.43
C TRP A 101 0.45 14.19 21.47
N THR A 102 1.21 13.52 20.59
CA THR A 102 0.70 12.54 19.63
C THR A 102 0.00 11.38 20.33
N MET A 103 0.59 10.84 21.39
CA MET A 103 0.04 9.73 22.16
C MET A 103 -1.27 10.12 22.84
N LEU A 104 -1.29 11.24 23.58
CA LEU A 104 -2.48 11.68 24.32
C LEU A 104 -3.64 12.12 23.42
N ASN A 105 -3.37 12.78 22.29
CA ASN A 105 -4.41 13.37 21.45
C ASN A 105 -4.78 12.52 20.22
N MET A 106 -3.83 11.74 19.70
CA MET A 106 -3.94 11.04 18.41
C MET A 106 -3.60 9.54 18.48
N GLY A 107 -3.29 8.97 19.65
CA GLY A 107 -3.06 7.53 19.82
C GLY A 107 -4.24 6.66 19.35
N TRP A 108 -5.47 7.18 19.50
CA TRP A 108 -6.69 6.55 18.98
C TRP A 108 -6.68 6.39 17.45
N ALA A 109 -6.06 7.32 16.70
CA ALA A 109 -6.06 7.29 15.24
C ALA A 109 -5.27 6.09 14.70
N PHE A 110 -4.16 5.76 15.34
CA PHE A 110 -3.37 4.56 15.03
C PHE A 110 -4.16 3.27 15.31
N ASN A 111 -4.83 3.18 16.47
CA ASN A 111 -5.58 1.98 16.82
C ASN A 111 -6.84 1.80 15.94
N VAL A 112 -7.57 2.89 15.67
CA VAL A 112 -8.70 2.89 14.72
C VAL A 112 -8.24 2.54 13.30
N LEU A 113 -7.04 2.94 12.87
CA LEU A 113 -6.47 2.49 11.60
C LEU A 113 -6.22 0.97 11.62
N ALA A 114 -5.54 0.45 12.64
CA ALA A 114 -5.20 -0.97 12.75
C ALA A 114 -6.43 -1.89 12.80
N ILE A 115 -7.51 -1.46 13.47
CA ILE A 115 -8.81 -2.17 13.50
C ILE A 115 -9.54 -1.99 12.16
N GLY A 116 -9.71 -0.74 11.73
CA GLY A 116 -10.54 -0.36 10.59
C GLY A 116 -10.03 -0.92 9.26
N LEU A 117 -8.72 -0.95 9.03
CA LEU A 117 -8.14 -1.49 7.80
C LEU A 117 -8.28 -3.00 7.70
N LEU A 118 -8.13 -3.74 8.80
CA LEU A 118 -8.34 -5.19 8.81
C LEU A 118 -9.80 -5.52 8.43
N LEU A 119 -10.77 -4.86 9.06
CA LEU A 119 -12.19 -5.02 8.75
C LEU A 119 -12.53 -4.59 7.31
N TYR A 120 -11.98 -3.45 6.86
CA TYR A 120 -12.19 -2.94 5.50
C TYR A 120 -11.66 -3.91 4.43
N LEU A 121 -10.44 -4.43 4.59
CA LEU A 121 -9.86 -5.37 3.63
C LEU A 121 -10.62 -6.69 3.60
N LEU A 122 -11.01 -7.24 4.76
CA LEU A 122 -11.84 -8.44 4.81
C LEU A 122 -13.19 -8.21 4.12
N TYR A 123 -13.85 -7.07 4.34
CA TYR A 123 -15.05 -6.65 3.62
C TYR A 123 -14.82 -6.61 2.09
N ILE A 124 -13.76 -5.95 1.62
CA ILE A 124 -13.44 -5.87 0.19
C ILE A 124 -13.21 -7.28 -0.39
N ALA A 125 -12.48 -8.15 0.30
CA ALA A 125 -12.19 -9.51 -0.13
C ALA A 125 -13.46 -10.38 -0.27
N VAL A 126 -14.40 -10.32 0.67
CA VAL A 126 -15.65 -11.10 0.57
C VAL A 126 -16.66 -10.49 -0.39
N SER A 127 -16.64 -9.17 -0.59
CA SER A 127 -17.54 -8.46 -1.50
C SER A 127 -17.33 -8.80 -2.99
N ARG A 128 -18.18 -8.21 -3.86
CA ARG A 128 -18.00 -8.23 -5.32
C ARG A 128 -16.64 -7.66 -5.76
N TYR A 129 -16.11 -6.65 -5.06
CA TYR A 129 -14.84 -6.00 -5.41
C TYR A 129 -13.66 -6.99 -5.36
N GLY A 130 -13.71 -7.99 -4.47
CA GLY A 130 -12.72 -9.05 -4.38
C GLY A 130 -12.57 -9.91 -5.65
N ARG A 131 -13.49 -9.82 -6.63
CA ARG A 131 -13.40 -10.52 -7.91
C ARG A 131 -12.59 -9.78 -8.97
N ILE A 132 -12.33 -8.47 -8.82
CA ILE A 132 -11.62 -7.64 -9.79
C ILE A 132 -10.15 -8.12 -9.88
N PRO A 133 -9.59 -8.32 -11.09
CA PRO A 133 -8.18 -8.62 -11.27
C PRO A 133 -7.29 -7.37 -11.06
N LEU A 134 -6.11 -7.57 -10.48
CA LEU A 134 -5.03 -6.57 -10.41
C LEU A 134 -4.24 -6.62 -11.73
N GLY A 135 -4.93 -6.24 -12.81
CA GLY A 135 -4.52 -6.43 -14.19
C GLY A 135 -5.69 -6.20 -15.15
N LEU A 136 -5.51 -6.62 -16.40
CA LEU A 136 -6.56 -6.61 -17.42
C LEU A 136 -7.57 -7.76 -17.21
N ASP A 137 -8.77 -7.63 -17.76
CA ASP A 137 -9.77 -8.70 -17.83
C ASP A 137 -9.16 -9.93 -18.56
N GLY A 138 -8.95 -11.01 -17.81
CA GLY A 138 -8.35 -12.26 -18.34
C GLY A 138 -6.86 -12.44 -18.06
N ASP A 139 -6.17 -11.45 -17.47
CA ASP A 139 -4.78 -11.59 -17.05
C ASP A 139 -4.59 -12.77 -16.09
N ARG A 140 -3.47 -13.47 -16.26
CA ARG A 140 -3.04 -14.54 -15.35
C ARG A 140 -1.98 -14.00 -14.38
N PRO A 141 -1.87 -14.56 -13.15
CA PRO A 141 -0.80 -14.18 -12.23
C PRO A 141 0.59 -14.34 -12.86
N GLU A 142 1.41 -13.29 -12.82
CA GLU A 142 2.79 -13.30 -13.34
C GLU A 142 3.66 -14.34 -12.61
N TYR A 143 3.41 -14.50 -11.30
CA TYR A 143 4.09 -15.45 -10.43
C TYR A 143 3.14 -16.55 -9.95
N SER A 144 3.62 -17.80 -10.02
CA SER A 144 2.91 -18.96 -9.46
C SER A 144 2.60 -18.77 -7.98
N THR A 145 1.54 -19.38 -7.47
CA THR A 145 1.13 -19.22 -6.06
C THR A 145 2.22 -19.60 -5.07
N ALA A 146 3.04 -20.63 -5.36
CA ALA A 146 4.18 -20.98 -4.53
C ALA A 146 5.29 -19.92 -4.57
N SER A 147 5.64 -19.41 -5.77
CA SER A 147 6.65 -18.35 -5.91
C SER A 147 6.22 -17.05 -5.24
N TRP A 148 4.94 -16.68 -5.37
CA TRP A 148 4.37 -15.50 -4.72
C TRP A 148 4.35 -15.64 -3.19
N ALA A 149 3.95 -16.80 -2.67
CA ALA A 149 4.01 -17.07 -1.23
C ALA A 149 5.45 -17.00 -0.69
N ALA A 150 6.44 -17.50 -1.45
CA ALA A 150 7.85 -17.40 -1.09
C ALA A 150 8.38 -15.96 -1.12
N MET A 151 7.91 -15.10 -2.04
CA MET A 151 8.27 -13.68 -2.05
C MET A 151 7.59 -12.88 -0.93
N LEU A 152 6.34 -13.19 -0.60
CA LEU A 152 5.66 -12.65 0.58
C LEU A 152 6.36 -13.08 1.88
N PHE A 153 6.79 -14.35 1.96
CA PHE A 153 7.63 -14.87 3.04
C PHE A 153 8.93 -14.06 3.17
N ALA A 154 9.70 -13.92 2.10
CA ALA A 154 10.95 -13.16 2.10
C ALA A 154 10.77 -11.68 2.50
N ALA A 155 9.63 -11.05 2.17
CA ALA A 155 9.29 -9.70 2.58
C ALA A 155 8.83 -9.57 4.04
N GLY A 156 8.33 -10.66 4.64
CA GLY A 156 7.95 -10.71 6.05
C GLY A 156 9.11 -10.97 7.00
N ILE A 157 10.27 -11.43 6.51
CA ILE A 157 11.46 -11.65 7.32
C ILE A 157 12.33 -10.40 7.33
N GLY A 158 12.78 -9.99 8.52
CA GLY A 158 13.79 -8.95 8.66
C GLY A 158 14.38 -8.91 10.06
N ILE A 159 15.24 -7.92 10.28
CA ILE A 159 15.94 -7.61 11.56
C ILE A 159 15.00 -7.73 12.76
N GLY A 160 13.77 -7.21 12.63
CA GLY A 160 12.77 -7.19 13.70
C GLY A 160 12.41 -8.57 14.27
N ILE A 161 12.48 -9.66 13.49
CA ILE A 161 12.21 -11.02 14.02
C ILE A 161 13.35 -11.47 14.95
N ILE A 162 14.59 -11.12 14.65
CA ILE A 162 15.76 -11.51 15.47
C ILE A 162 15.82 -10.64 16.73
N PHE A 163 15.44 -9.37 16.63
CA PHE A 163 15.40 -8.44 17.75
C PHE A 163 14.20 -8.70 18.69
N PHE A 164 12.97 -8.54 18.18
CA PHE A 164 11.75 -8.64 18.98
C PHE A 164 11.26 -10.07 19.19
N GLY A 165 11.64 -11.03 18.35
CA GLY A 165 11.20 -12.42 18.42
C GLY A 165 11.33 -13.07 19.81
N PRO A 166 12.50 -12.98 20.47
CA PRO A 166 12.64 -13.38 21.87
C PRO A 166 12.28 -12.24 22.83
N PHE A 167 12.70 -11.00 22.56
CA PHE A 167 12.56 -9.86 23.48
C PHE A 167 11.10 -9.55 23.84
N GLU A 168 10.21 -9.40 22.86
CA GLU A 168 8.84 -8.94 23.09
C GLU A 168 7.98 -9.96 23.86
N PRO A 169 7.90 -11.26 23.48
CA PRO A 169 7.20 -12.26 24.29
C PRO A 169 7.81 -12.42 25.69
N MET A 170 9.14 -12.30 25.83
CA MET A 170 9.82 -12.39 27.12
C MET A 170 9.46 -11.20 28.02
N THR A 171 9.43 -9.98 27.47
CA THR A 171 8.97 -8.79 28.22
C THR A 171 7.51 -8.91 28.60
N TYR A 172 6.61 -9.35 27.71
CA TYR A 172 5.19 -9.52 28.06
C TYR A 172 4.91 -10.67 29.03
N PHE A 173 5.82 -11.63 29.19
CA PHE A 173 5.70 -12.66 30.22
C PHE A 173 6.00 -12.11 31.62
N LEU A 174 7.01 -11.24 31.76
CA LEU A 174 7.41 -10.63 33.05
C LEU A 174 6.78 -9.26 33.32
N SER A 175 6.23 -8.62 32.31
CA SER A 175 5.46 -7.37 32.37
C SER A 175 4.32 -7.43 31.35
N PRO A 176 3.25 -8.19 31.65
CA PRO A 176 2.08 -8.30 30.77
C PRO A 176 1.42 -6.93 30.54
N ARG A 177 0.60 -6.83 29.49
CA ARG A 177 -0.28 -5.67 29.30
C ARG A 177 -1.06 -5.40 30.60
N PRO A 178 -1.14 -4.16 31.11
CA PRO A 178 -1.79 -3.88 32.39
C PRO A 178 -3.20 -4.47 32.48
N GLY A 179 -3.49 -5.16 33.58
CA GLY A 179 -4.76 -5.85 33.82
C GLY A 179 -5.01 -7.13 33.00
N SER A 180 -4.05 -7.63 32.22
CA SER A 180 -4.27 -8.83 31.37
C SER A 180 -3.94 -10.17 32.05
N ALA A 181 -2.85 -10.25 32.84
CA ALA A 181 -2.42 -11.44 33.56
C ALA A 181 -1.39 -11.08 34.64
N ASP A 182 -1.20 -11.96 35.62
CA ASP A 182 -0.11 -11.86 36.61
C ASP A 182 1.24 -12.23 35.98
N PRO A 183 2.32 -11.44 36.19
CA PRO A 183 3.67 -11.75 35.68
C PRO A 183 4.18 -13.16 36.00
N GLY A 184 4.95 -13.73 35.08
CA GLY A 184 5.61 -15.02 35.26
C GLY A 184 4.70 -16.25 35.25
N THR A 185 3.39 -16.08 35.03
CA THR A 185 2.41 -17.18 35.06
C THR A 185 2.22 -17.87 33.71
N VAL A 186 1.67 -19.09 33.73
CA VAL A 186 1.29 -19.84 32.52
C VAL A 186 0.23 -19.12 31.68
N ASP A 187 -0.60 -18.28 32.30
CA ASP A 187 -1.57 -17.43 31.59
C ASP A 187 -0.87 -16.25 30.91
N ALA A 188 0.04 -15.57 31.62
CA ALA A 188 0.91 -14.54 31.04
C ALA A 188 1.72 -15.07 29.85
N MET A 189 2.26 -16.30 29.91
CA MET A 189 2.98 -16.92 28.78
C MET A 189 2.15 -16.97 27.50
N LYS A 190 0.87 -17.38 27.60
CA LYS A 190 -0.02 -17.48 26.44
C LYS A 190 -0.42 -16.10 25.92
N LYS A 191 -0.77 -15.18 26.84
CA LYS A 191 -1.17 -13.80 26.51
C LYS A 191 0.00 -12.98 25.96
N ALA A 192 1.22 -13.21 26.42
CA ALA A 192 2.44 -12.61 25.90
C ALA A 192 2.65 -12.94 24.42
N SER A 193 2.61 -14.22 24.05
CA SER A 193 2.75 -14.63 22.64
C SER A 193 1.54 -14.21 21.79
N ALA A 194 0.34 -14.14 22.36
CA ALA A 194 -0.83 -13.58 21.67
C ALA A 194 -0.71 -12.05 21.41
N GLN A 195 -0.15 -11.30 22.36
CA GLN A 195 0.11 -9.87 22.22
C GLN A 195 1.20 -9.58 21.17
N ALA A 196 2.27 -10.40 21.13
CA ALA A 196 3.24 -10.33 20.05
C ALA A 196 2.60 -10.71 18.69
N ALA A 197 1.73 -11.73 18.66
CA ALA A 197 0.99 -12.10 17.46
C ALA A 197 0.04 -10.99 16.96
N LEU A 198 -0.46 -10.12 17.84
CA LEU A 198 -1.19 -8.91 17.43
C LEU A 198 -0.30 -7.92 16.67
N HIS A 199 0.86 -7.61 17.23
CA HIS A 199 1.74 -6.59 16.66
C HIS A 199 2.38 -7.02 15.34
N TRP A 200 2.60 -8.32 15.11
CA TRP A 200 3.26 -8.84 13.91
C TRP A 200 2.34 -9.60 12.93
N GLY A 201 1.09 -9.84 13.32
CA GLY A 201 0.09 -10.58 12.55
C GLY A 201 -0.86 -9.68 11.73
N LEU A 202 -2.13 -10.09 11.68
CA LEU A 202 -3.12 -9.61 10.70
C LEU A 202 -3.25 -8.08 10.63
N ASN A 203 -3.16 -7.38 11.75
CA ASN A 203 -3.29 -5.92 11.82
C ASN A 203 -2.12 -5.19 11.17
N ALA A 204 -0.88 -5.68 11.33
CA ALA A 204 0.30 -5.14 10.65
C ALA A 204 0.18 -5.32 9.12
N TRP A 205 -0.18 -6.54 8.70
CA TRP A 205 -0.33 -6.88 7.29
C TRP A 205 -1.56 -6.23 6.63
N ALA A 206 -2.55 -5.78 7.41
CA ALA A 206 -3.66 -4.97 6.90
C ALA A 206 -3.23 -3.55 6.50
N ILE A 207 -2.30 -2.94 7.23
CA ILE A 207 -1.73 -1.63 6.90
C ILE A 207 -0.99 -1.72 5.56
N TYR A 208 -0.14 -2.73 5.38
CA TYR A 208 0.52 -3.03 4.10
C TYR A 208 -0.45 -3.43 2.99
N GLY A 209 -1.46 -4.23 3.33
CA GLY A 209 -2.48 -4.73 2.41
C GLY A 209 -3.28 -3.61 1.76
N LEU A 210 -3.61 -2.54 2.51
CA LEU A 210 -4.29 -1.37 1.94
C LEU A 210 -3.44 -0.70 0.86
N VAL A 211 -2.22 -0.33 1.20
CA VAL A 211 -1.35 0.41 0.26
C VAL A 211 -1.04 -0.46 -0.95
N GLY A 212 -0.72 -1.75 -0.74
CA GLY A 212 -0.41 -2.68 -1.81
C GLY A 212 -1.58 -2.94 -2.75
N VAL A 213 -2.80 -3.14 -2.25
CA VAL A 213 -3.97 -3.35 -3.13
C VAL A 213 -4.35 -2.07 -3.88
N ALA A 214 -4.23 -0.91 -3.21
CA ALA A 214 -4.56 0.38 -3.81
C ALA A 214 -3.56 0.77 -4.91
N VAL A 215 -2.25 0.57 -4.69
CA VAL A 215 -1.20 0.77 -5.70
C VAL A 215 -1.33 -0.25 -6.83
N ALA A 216 -1.55 -1.54 -6.54
CA ALA A 216 -1.70 -2.57 -7.56
C ALA A 216 -2.90 -2.29 -8.49
N TYR A 217 -4.04 -1.88 -7.94
CA TYR A 217 -5.21 -1.48 -8.73
C TYR A 217 -4.91 -0.20 -9.53
N THR A 218 -4.35 0.81 -8.87
CA THR A 218 -4.00 2.10 -9.50
C THR A 218 -3.08 1.92 -10.71
N SER A 219 -2.11 1.00 -10.64
CA SER A 219 -1.15 0.76 -11.71
C SER A 219 -1.54 -0.31 -12.72
N TYR A 220 -2.00 -1.49 -12.30
CA TYR A 220 -2.27 -2.61 -13.21
C TYR A 220 -3.72 -2.65 -13.74
N ARG A 221 -4.66 -1.97 -13.09
CA ARG A 221 -6.06 -1.89 -13.52
C ARG A 221 -6.43 -0.51 -14.10
N ARG A 222 -5.82 0.57 -13.59
CA ARG A 222 -6.13 1.98 -13.94
C ARG A 222 -5.00 2.75 -14.63
N GLY A 223 -3.91 2.09 -15.01
CA GLY A 223 -2.86 2.66 -15.86
C GLY A 223 -1.94 3.71 -15.22
N ARG A 224 -2.10 4.05 -13.94
CA ARG A 224 -1.38 5.19 -13.33
C ARG A 224 -0.02 4.76 -12.75
N VAL A 225 0.92 5.69 -12.68
CA VAL A 225 2.23 5.46 -12.04
C VAL A 225 2.08 4.99 -10.58
N PRO A 226 3.02 4.17 -10.06
CA PRO A 226 2.95 3.62 -8.71
C PRO A 226 3.40 4.65 -7.64
N LEU A 227 2.75 5.81 -7.63
CA LEU A 227 2.90 6.86 -6.61
C LEU A 227 1.80 6.74 -5.57
N MET A 228 2.06 7.24 -4.35
CA MET A 228 1.02 7.29 -3.32
C MET A 228 -0.05 8.30 -3.71
N SER A 229 0.34 9.44 -4.30
CA SER A 229 -0.57 10.44 -4.87
C SER A 229 -1.51 9.89 -5.94
N SER A 230 -1.08 8.93 -6.76
CA SER A 230 -1.88 8.36 -7.87
C SER A 230 -3.10 7.57 -7.41
N VAL A 231 -3.12 7.10 -6.15
CA VAL A 231 -4.31 6.51 -5.52
C VAL A 231 -5.41 7.56 -5.28
N PHE A 232 -5.04 8.84 -5.13
CA PHE A 232 -5.93 9.96 -4.80
C PHE A 232 -6.51 10.67 -6.03
N ALA A 233 -6.16 10.23 -7.25
CA ALA A 233 -6.75 10.71 -8.49
C ALA A 233 -8.29 10.85 -8.46
N PRO A 234 -9.09 9.98 -7.80
CA PRO A 234 -10.55 10.15 -7.70
C PRO A 234 -11.02 11.40 -6.94
N PHE A 235 -10.15 12.12 -6.24
CA PHE A 235 -10.44 13.39 -5.60
C PHE A 235 -9.98 14.61 -6.39
N PHE A 236 -9.15 14.43 -7.43
CA PHE A 236 -8.63 15.51 -8.25
C PHE A 236 -9.41 15.66 -9.56
N HIS A 237 -9.55 16.90 -10.02
CA HIS A 237 -10.14 17.19 -11.32
C HIS A 237 -9.31 16.53 -12.43
N ASN A 238 -10.00 15.86 -13.36
CA ASN A 238 -9.44 15.08 -14.47
C ASN A 238 -8.39 14.02 -14.04
N GLY A 239 -8.42 13.59 -12.77
CA GLY A 239 -7.49 12.60 -12.22
C GLY A 239 -6.02 13.02 -12.09
N ASN A 240 -5.66 14.27 -12.42
CA ASN A 240 -4.27 14.72 -12.44
C ASN A 240 -3.68 14.87 -11.03
N THR A 241 -2.62 14.13 -10.74
CA THR A 241 -1.94 14.09 -9.43
C THR A 241 -0.62 14.86 -9.40
N ASP A 242 -0.14 15.43 -10.51
CA ASP A 242 1.05 16.32 -10.55
C ASP A 242 0.70 17.75 -10.08
N ASN A 243 0.10 17.83 -8.89
CA ASN A 243 -0.39 19.04 -8.25
C ASN A 243 0.19 19.16 -6.82
N LEU A 244 -0.05 20.29 -6.14
CA LEU A 244 0.50 20.54 -4.81
C LEU A 244 0.09 19.48 -3.78
N ALA A 245 -1.18 19.05 -3.77
CA ALA A 245 -1.67 18.05 -2.83
C ALA A 245 -1.08 16.66 -3.11
N GLY A 246 -0.97 16.27 -4.39
CA GLY A 246 -0.28 15.05 -4.79
C GLY A 246 1.19 15.03 -4.35
N ARG A 247 1.92 16.12 -4.60
CA ARG A 247 3.32 16.25 -4.15
C ARG A 247 3.46 16.23 -2.62
N ILE A 248 2.51 16.79 -1.87
CA ILE A 248 2.49 16.67 -0.39
C ILE A 248 2.33 15.21 0.03
N ILE A 249 1.43 14.45 -0.59
CA ILE A 249 1.23 13.01 -0.30
C ILE A 249 2.51 12.23 -0.56
N ASP A 250 3.17 12.45 -1.71
CA ASP A 250 4.41 11.74 -2.04
C ASP A 250 5.60 12.18 -1.18
N ILE A 251 5.68 13.46 -0.77
CA ILE A 251 6.66 13.93 0.23
C ILE A 251 6.45 13.21 1.56
N LEU A 252 5.22 13.17 2.09
CA LEU A 252 4.91 12.48 3.36
C LEU A 252 5.20 10.97 3.27
N ALA A 253 4.92 10.34 2.14
CA ALA A 253 5.25 8.94 1.90
C ALA A 253 6.77 8.68 1.91
N ILE A 254 7.56 9.58 1.31
CA ILE A 254 9.03 9.52 1.35
C ILE A 254 9.53 9.71 2.79
N LEU A 255 9.06 10.74 3.52
CA LEU A 255 9.44 10.95 4.91
C LEU A 255 9.14 9.71 5.77
N ALA A 256 7.90 9.21 5.72
CA ALA A 256 7.46 8.03 6.46
C ALA A 256 8.34 6.81 6.14
N THR A 257 8.61 6.53 4.86
CA THR A 257 9.47 5.42 4.43
C THR A 257 10.89 5.53 4.99
N LEU A 258 11.48 6.72 4.94
CA LEU A 258 12.88 6.93 5.35
C LEU A 258 13.04 6.84 6.87
N PHE A 259 12.13 7.43 7.65
CA PHE A 259 12.12 7.31 9.11
C PHE A 259 11.84 5.87 9.57
N GLY A 260 10.82 5.21 9.02
CA GLY A 260 10.51 3.82 9.36
C GLY A 260 11.64 2.85 8.99
N THR A 261 12.31 3.05 7.85
CA THR A 261 13.45 2.20 7.47
C THR A 261 14.67 2.49 8.33
N ALA A 262 14.99 3.76 8.59
CA ALA A 262 16.14 4.17 9.40
C ALA A 262 16.10 3.57 10.82
N ALA A 263 14.93 3.47 11.43
CA ALA A 263 14.77 2.79 12.71
C ALA A 263 15.13 1.30 12.65
N SER A 264 14.63 0.57 11.65
CA SER A 264 14.98 -0.85 11.46
C SER A 264 16.49 -1.05 11.23
N LEU A 265 17.14 -0.11 10.54
CA LEU A 265 18.60 -0.09 10.37
C LEU A 265 19.33 0.19 11.69
N GLY A 266 18.84 1.13 12.50
CA GLY A 266 19.38 1.43 13.85
C GLY A 266 19.27 0.24 14.81
N ILE A 267 18.11 -0.43 14.85
CA ILE A 267 17.87 -1.68 15.59
C ILE A 267 18.88 -2.76 15.16
N GLY A 268 19.06 -2.93 13.85
CA GLY A 268 20.05 -3.87 13.31
C GLY A 268 21.48 -3.53 13.70
N ALA A 269 21.84 -2.25 13.72
CA ALA A 269 23.18 -1.80 14.10
C ALA A 269 23.48 -2.04 15.58
N LEU A 270 22.50 -1.84 16.48
CA LEU A 270 22.62 -2.19 17.90
C LEU A 270 22.85 -3.70 18.08
N GLN A 271 22.04 -4.53 17.42
CA GLN A 271 22.13 -5.99 17.55
C GLN A 271 23.40 -6.57 16.92
N ILE A 272 23.89 -6.00 15.81
CA ILE A 272 25.21 -6.32 15.25
C ILE A 272 26.32 -5.88 16.22
N GLY A 273 26.20 -4.70 16.84
CA GLY A 273 27.15 -4.20 17.85
C GLY A 273 27.32 -5.16 19.00
N ARG A 274 26.21 -5.58 19.63
CA ARG A 274 26.24 -6.56 20.72
C ARG A 274 26.86 -7.89 20.28
N GLY A 275 26.54 -8.37 19.08
CA GLY A 275 27.18 -9.57 18.52
C GLY A 275 28.69 -9.42 18.33
N VAL A 276 29.17 -8.25 17.86
CA VAL A 276 30.61 -7.97 17.70
C VAL A 276 31.33 -7.89 19.04
N GLU A 277 30.72 -7.34 20.10
CA GLU A 277 31.27 -7.35 21.46
C GLU A 277 31.50 -8.78 21.95
N ILE A 278 30.49 -9.65 21.80
CA ILE A 278 30.56 -11.07 22.20
C ILE A 278 31.72 -11.78 21.48
N PHE A 279 31.96 -11.49 20.20
CA PHE A 279 33.07 -12.10 19.44
C PHE A 279 34.45 -11.52 19.76
N THR A 280 34.54 -10.22 20.00
CA THR A 280 35.82 -9.52 20.12
C THR A 280 36.31 -9.42 21.58
N GLY A 281 35.42 -9.60 22.55
CA GLY A 281 35.70 -9.33 23.97
C GLY A 281 35.98 -7.85 24.26
N LEU A 282 35.79 -6.96 23.28
CA LEU A 282 35.86 -5.52 23.47
C LEU A 282 34.64 -5.10 24.30
N GLY A 283 34.86 -4.27 25.31
CA GLY A 283 33.83 -3.85 26.27
C GLY A 283 32.69 -3.04 25.63
N PRO A 284 31.64 -2.71 26.42
CA PRO A 284 30.37 -2.18 25.93
C PRO A 284 30.52 -1.07 24.89
N SER A 285 30.14 -1.40 23.67
CA SER A 285 30.32 -0.60 22.48
C SER A 285 28.98 0.06 22.16
N GLY A 286 28.62 1.05 22.98
CA GLY A 286 27.36 1.79 22.86
C GLY A 286 27.25 2.56 21.53
N ASN A 287 26.40 3.59 21.48
CA ASN A 287 26.02 4.29 20.23
C ASN A 287 27.18 4.61 19.27
N ALA A 288 28.38 4.90 19.76
CA ALA A 288 29.58 5.09 18.93
C ALA A 288 29.89 3.89 18.00
N ALA A 289 29.79 2.65 18.47
CA ALA A 289 30.04 1.47 17.64
C ALA A 289 28.87 1.18 16.71
N ALA A 290 27.62 1.34 17.16
CA ALA A 290 26.46 1.28 16.29
C ALA A 290 26.54 2.30 15.13
N VAL A 291 27.05 3.51 15.38
CA VAL A 291 27.34 4.53 14.34
C VAL A 291 28.43 4.07 13.36
N VAL A 292 29.52 3.46 13.85
CA VAL A 292 30.57 2.88 12.98
C VAL A 292 30.00 1.74 12.13
N ILE A 293 29.17 0.87 12.70
CA ILE A 293 28.50 -0.23 12.01
C ILE A 293 27.56 0.31 10.93
N ILE A 294 26.74 1.33 11.23
CA ILE A 294 25.92 2.02 10.23
C ILE A 294 26.80 2.57 9.11
N ALA A 295 27.92 3.22 9.40
CA ALA A 295 28.81 3.76 8.38
C ALA A 295 29.40 2.67 7.45
N VAL A 296 29.87 1.54 8.03
CA VAL A 296 30.42 0.40 7.28
C VAL A 296 29.35 -0.27 6.41
N LEU A 297 28.17 -0.56 6.97
CA LEU A 297 27.08 -1.20 6.23
C LEU A 297 26.47 -0.25 5.18
N THR A 298 26.44 1.06 5.44
CA THR A 298 26.05 2.08 4.46
C THR A 298 27.04 2.14 3.30
N ALA A 299 28.35 2.02 3.55
CA ALA A 299 29.34 1.91 2.47
C ALA A 299 29.11 0.64 1.61
N GLY A 300 28.77 -0.50 2.24
CA GLY A 300 28.37 -1.73 1.56
C GLY A 300 27.11 -1.54 0.69
N PHE A 301 26.08 -0.88 1.21
CA PHE A 301 24.90 -0.49 0.44
C PHE A 301 25.24 0.45 -0.74
N ILE A 302 26.08 1.47 -0.55
CA ILE A 302 26.46 2.39 -1.64
C ILE A 302 27.19 1.63 -2.74
N ALA A 303 28.06 0.69 -2.40
CA ALA A 303 28.71 -0.20 -3.37
C ALA A 303 27.69 -1.04 -4.15
N SER A 304 26.65 -1.58 -3.50
CA SER A 304 25.53 -2.28 -4.15
C SER A 304 24.77 -1.36 -5.12
N ALA A 305 24.27 -0.22 -4.64
CA ALA A 305 23.43 0.71 -5.39
C ALA A 305 24.17 1.35 -6.59
N VAL A 306 25.47 1.64 -6.45
CA VAL A 306 26.28 2.22 -7.54
C VAL A 306 26.68 1.17 -8.56
N SER A 307 27.07 -0.05 -8.13
CA SER A 307 27.45 -1.13 -9.05
C SER A 307 26.27 -1.63 -9.89
N GLY A 308 25.04 -1.55 -9.35
CA GLY A 308 23.82 -1.95 -10.05
C GLY A 308 23.71 -3.47 -10.22
N VAL A 309 24.35 -4.23 -9.33
CA VAL A 309 24.37 -5.70 -9.36
C VAL A 309 23.05 -6.24 -8.79
N ALA A 310 21.96 -6.05 -9.54
CA ALA A 310 20.63 -6.58 -9.22
C ALA A 310 20.63 -8.10 -8.95
N ARG A 311 21.55 -8.82 -9.60
CA ARG A 311 21.80 -10.26 -9.38
C ARG A 311 22.38 -10.55 -7.98
N GLY A 312 23.18 -9.63 -7.43
CA GLY A 312 23.85 -9.74 -6.13
C GLY A 312 22.87 -9.49 -4.99
N ILE A 313 22.06 -8.42 -5.09
CA ILE A 313 20.95 -8.16 -4.15
C ILE A 313 19.99 -9.35 -4.09
N ARG A 314 19.62 -9.92 -5.25
CA ARG A 314 18.79 -11.14 -5.32
C ARG A 314 19.46 -12.35 -4.66
N TRP A 315 20.76 -12.54 -4.84
CA TRP A 315 21.51 -13.64 -4.22
C TRP A 315 21.62 -13.48 -2.70
N LEU A 316 21.92 -12.26 -2.23
CA LEU A 316 21.94 -11.90 -0.80
C LEU A 316 20.58 -12.13 -0.14
N SER A 317 19.48 -11.69 -0.76
CA SER A 317 18.12 -11.92 -0.29
C SER A 317 17.78 -13.42 -0.21
N ASN A 318 18.13 -14.20 -1.24
CA ASN A 318 17.93 -15.65 -1.25
C ASN A 318 18.72 -16.37 -0.15
N ILE A 319 19.98 -15.97 0.10
CA ILE A 319 20.77 -16.48 1.24
C ILE A 319 20.06 -16.18 2.55
N ASN A 320 19.62 -14.93 2.74
CA ASN A 320 19.03 -14.53 4.01
C ASN A 320 17.72 -15.26 4.30
N MET A 321 16.92 -15.55 3.26
CA MET A 321 15.75 -16.42 3.35
C MET A 321 16.12 -17.85 3.82
N VAL A 322 17.18 -18.45 3.25
CA VAL A 322 17.67 -19.78 3.67
C VAL A 322 18.19 -19.76 5.11
N LEU A 323 18.97 -18.73 5.48
CA LEU A 323 19.50 -18.58 6.83
C LEU A 323 18.39 -18.35 7.86
N ALA A 324 17.33 -17.60 7.52
CA ALA A 324 16.19 -17.38 8.41
C ALA A 324 15.35 -18.66 8.63
N VAL A 325 15.12 -19.46 7.58
CA VAL A 325 14.52 -20.80 7.73
C VAL A 325 15.41 -21.70 8.58
N GLY A 326 16.73 -21.68 8.33
CA GLY A 326 17.71 -22.45 9.10
C GLY A 326 17.73 -22.07 10.59
N LEU A 327 17.64 -20.77 10.90
CA LEU A 327 17.57 -20.24 12.26
C LEU A 327 16.29 -20.68 12.97
N ALA A 328 15.13 -20.56 12.30
CA ALA A 328 13.86 -21.03 12.85
C ALA A 328 13.86 -22.54 13.11
N LEU A 329 14.44 -23.34 12.20
CA LEU A 329 14.61 -24.78 12.38
C LEU A 329 15.59 -25.12 13.51
N PHE A 330 16.68 -24.36 13.65
CA PHE A 330 17.64 -24.52 14.76
C PHE A 330 16.95 -24.31 16.12
N PHE A 331 16.22 -23.21 16.29
CA PHE A 331 15.45 -22.96 17.52
C PHE A 331 14.36 -24.01 17.75
N PHE A 332 13.68 -24.47 16.70
CA PHE A 332 12.63 -25.48 16.83
C PHE A 332 13.15 -26.87 17.20
N VAL A 333 14.28 -27.31 16.61
CA VAL A 333 14.82 -28.68 16.76
C VAL A 333 15.79 -28.82 17.94
N LEU A 334 16.59 -27.79 18.22
CA LEU A 334 17.55 -27.81 19.34
C LEU A 334 17.06 -27.03 20.57
N GLY A 335 15.96 -26.30 20.45
CA GLY A 335 15.17 -25.80 21.57
C GLY A 335 14.13 -26.82 22.04
N PRO A 336 13.11 -26.39 22.82
CA PRO A 336 12.19 -27.29 23.50
C PRO A 336 11.05 -27.75 22.56
N THR A 337 11.37 -28.55 21.54
CA THR A 337 10.45 -28.95 20.44
C THR A 337 9.08 -29.43 20.93
N ALA A 338 9.04 -30.30 21.95
CA ALA A 338 7.79 -30.86 22.47
C ALA A 338 6.92 -29.80 23.16
N PHE A 339 7.53 -28.83 23.84
CA PHE A 339 6.81 -27.68 24.38
C PHE A 339 6.28 -26.80 23.24
N LEU A 340 7.12 -26.45 22.26
CA LEU A 340 6.72 -25.61 21.11
C LEU A 340 5.54 -26.20 20.32
N LEU A 341 5.54 -27.51 20.09
CA LEU A 341 4.44 -28.22 19.42
C LEU A 341 3.10 -28.15 20.19
N ASN A 342 3.14 -28.16 21.53
CA ASN A 342 1.95 -27.94 22.37
C ASN A 342 1.58 -26.46 22.49
N PHE A 343 2.57 -25.57 22.38
CA PHE A 343 2.39 -24.13 22.56
C PHE A 343 1.76 -23.46 21.34
N VAL A 344 2.16 -23.84 20.12
CA VAL A 344 1.65 -23.27 18.85
C VAL A 344 0.11 -23.26 18.77
N PRO A 345 -0.62 -24.38 19.00
CA PRO A 345 -2.08 -24.35 19.02
C PRO A 345 -2.66 -23.42 20.09
N SER A 346 -2.02 -23.35 21.27
CA SER A 346 -2.45 -22.46 22.35
C SER A 346 -2.27 -20.99 21.96
N VAL A 347 -1.16 -20.59 21.33
CA VAL A 347 -0.95 -19.21 20.90
C VAL A 347 -1.97 -18.79 19.84
N ILE A 348 -2.27 -19.66 18.88
CA ILE A 348 -3.28 -19.38 17.84
C ILE A 348 -4.68 -19.17 18.46
N VAL A 349 -5.09 -20.05 19.38
CA VAL A 349 -6.40 -19.94 20.04
C VAL A 349 -6.46 -18.73 20.97
N THR A 350 -5.44 -18.49 21.79
CA THR A 350 -5.37 -17.31 22.68
C THR A 350 -5.33 -16.01 21.88
N TYR A 351 -4.63 -15.96 20.74
CA TYR A 351 -4.65 -14.79 19.85
C TYR A 351 -6.07 -14.41 19.43
N PHE A 352 -6.86 -15.34 18.87
CA PHE A 352 -8.23 -15.03 18.45
C PHE A 352 -9.19 -14.77 19.62
N ALA A 353 -8.97 -15.38 20.80
CA ALA A 353 -9.77 -15.14 22.00
C ALA A 353 -9.52 -13.75 22.60
N GLU A 354 -8.27 -13.31 22.66
CA GLU A 354 -7.85 -12.02 23.25
C GLU A 354 -7.88 -10.85 22.26
N LEU A 355 -7.98 -11.12 20.95
CA LEU A 355 -7.93 -10.09 19.90
C LEU A 355 -8.84 -8.87 20.16
N PRO A 356 -10.12 -9.02 20.57
CA PRO A 356 -10.96 -7.88 20.90
C PRO A 356 -10.47 -7.11 22.13
N THR A 357 -10.05 -7.82 23.19
CA THR A 357 -9.57 -7.26 24.45
C THR A 357 -8.24 -6.51 24.31
N MET A 358 -7.37 -6.98 23.43
CA MET A 358 -6.09 -6.32 23.12
C MET A 358 -6.32 -5.08 22.24
N LEU A 359 -7.20 -5.17 21.23
CA LEU A 359 -7.55 -4.04 20.37
C LEU A 359 -8.38 -2.96 21.08
N SER A 360 -9.12 -3.31 22.14
CA SER A 360 -9.85 -2.33 22.96
C SER A 360 -8.95 -1.52 23.90
N ALA A 361 -7.68 -1.89 24.07
CA ALA A 361 -6.74 -1.15 24.90
C ALA A 361 -6.57 0.30 24.40
N SER A 362 -6.74 1.26 25.30
CA SER A 362 -6.86 2.67 24.95
C SER A 362 -6.02 3.57 25.86
N MET A 363 -5.63 4.72 25.31
CA MET A 363 -4.97 5.80 26.07
C MET A 363 -5.87 6.38 27.16
N SER A 364 -7.17 6.05 27.17
CA SER A 364 -8.10 6.38 28.25
C SER A 364 -7.90 5.56 29.53
N ASP A 365 -7.23 4.41 29.47
CA ASP A 365 -7.35 3.36 30.49
C ASP A 365 -6.37 3.55 31.67
N GLY A 366 -5.74 4.72 31.76
CA GLY A 366 -4.86 5.14 32.84
C GLY A 366 -3.36 5.08 32.51
N PRO A 367 -2.50 5.63 33.39
CA PRO A 367 -1.08 5.89 33.08
C PRO A 367 -0.28 4.64 32.69
N GLU A 368 -0.55 3.50 33.31
CA GLU A 368 0.13 2.23 33.02
C GLU A 368 -0.18 1.74 31.59
N MET A 369 -1.46 1.79 31.18
CA MET A 369 -1.85 1.43 29.81
C MET A 369 -1.30 2.45 28.80
N GLN A 370 -1.27 3.74 29.14
CA GLN A 370 -0.66 4.77 28.29
C GLN A 370 0.84 4.49 28.05
N ALA A 371 1.58 4.11 29.10
CA ALA A 371 2.99 3.73 28.98
C ALA A 371 3.16 2.47 28.10
N PHE A 372 2.36 1.43 28.35
CA PHE A 372 2.36 0.21 27.53
C PHE A 372 2.08 0.50 26.04
N LEU A 373 1.00 1.23 25.73
CA LEU A 373 0.62 1.54 24.35
C LEU A 373 1.65 2.43 23.64
N SER A 374 2.27 3.38 24.36
CA SER A 374 3.32 4.24 23.82
C SER A 374 4.58 3.45 23.43
N SER A 375 5.04 2.55 24.31
CA SER A 375 6.25 1.75 24.08
C SER A 375 6.04 0.56 23.15
N TRP A 376 4.78 0.14 22.92
CA TRP A 376 4.47 -1.08 22.17
C TRP A 376 3.44 -0.85 21.07
N THR A 377 2.15 -0.94 21.39
CA THR A 377 1.08 -1.10 20.38
C THR A 377 0.98 0.07 19.41
N THR A 378 1.00 1.32 19.90
CA THR A 378 0.96 2.51 19.05
C THR A 378 2.27 2.73 18.31
N PHE A 379 3.41 2.44 18.95
CA PHE A 379 4.72 2.42 18.28
C PHE A 379 4.71 1.45 17.09
N TYR A 380 4.20 0.23 17.26
CA TYR A 380 4.09 -0.76 16.18
C TYR A 380 3.17 -0.27 15.05
N TRP A 381 1.98 0.24 15.37
CA TRP A 381 1.09 0.83 14.35
C TRP A 381 1.78 1.96 13.59
N ALA A 382 2.53 2.84 14.27
CA ALA A 382 3.30 3.90 13.63
C ALA A 382 4.45 3.37 12.75
N TRP A 383 5.16 2.32 13.19
CA TRP A 383 6.24 1.69 12.43
C TRP A 383 5.70 1.03 11.15
N TRP A 384 4.58 0.32 11.25
CA TRP A 384 3.90 -0.28 10.10
C TRP A 384 3.33 0.76 9.13
N VAL A 385 2.74 1.85 9.63
CA VAL A 385 2.35 2.99 8.78
C VAL A 385 3.57 3.57 8.05
N SER A 386 4.69 3.71 8.74
CA SER A 386 5.93 4.23 8.17
C SER A 386 6.52 3.35 7.07
N TRP A 387 6.41 2.02 7.22
CA TRP A 387 6.83 1.05 6.20
C TRP A 387 5.82 0.86 5.05
N ALA A 388 4.57 1.27 5.23
CA ALA A 388 3.48 0.99 4.29
C ALA A 388 3.70 1.45 2.83
N PRO A 389 4.30 2.62 2.54
CA PRO A 389 4.57 3.02 1.16
C PRO A 389 5.57 2.08 0.46
N PHE A 390 6.62 1.68 1.17
CA PHE A 390 7.67 0.79 0.68
C PHE A 390 7.14 -0.63 0.45
N VAL A 391 6.58 -1.24 1.50
CA VAL A 391 6.07 -2.61 1.45
C VAL A 391 4.89 -2.71 0.49
N GLY A 392 3.99 -1.73 0.49
CA GLY A 392 2.85 -1.68 -0.42
C GLY A 392 3.26 -1.72 -1.89
N VAL A 393 4.23 -0.89 -2.31
CA VAL A 393 4.74 -0.89 -3.70
C VAL A 393 5.41 -2.22 -4.07
N PHE A 394 6.15 -2.84 -3.15
CA PHE A 394 6.75 -4.17 -3.38
C PHE A 394 5.67 -5.25 -3.55
N VAL A 395 4.74 -5.34 -2.60
CA VAL A 395 3.67 -6.34 -2.58
C VAL A 395 2.72 -6.16 -3.77
N ALA A 396 2.48 -4.92 -4.21
CA ALA A 396 1.74 -4.63 -5.44
C ALA A 396 2.40 -5.28 -6.67
N LYS A 397 3.70 -5.03 -6.88
CA LYS A 397 4.46 -5.52 -8.05
C LYS A 397 4.43 -7.03 -8.18
N ILE A 398 4.69 -7.77 -7.10
CA ILE A 398 4.70 -9.24 -7.14
C ILE A 398 3.30 -9.87 -7.30
N SER A 399 2.23 -9.08 -7.25
CA SER A 399 0.84 -9.57 -7.20
C SER A 399 0.02 -9.29 -8.47
N ARG A 400 0.63 -8.82 -9.55
CA ARG A 400 -0.01 -8.62 -10.85
C ARG A 400 -0.76 -9.88 -11.31
N GLY A 401 -1.95 -9.68 -11.89
CA GLY A 401 -2.82 -10.75 -12.43
C GLY A 401 -3.55 -11.57 -11.37
N ARG A 402 -3.42 -11.25 -10.07
CA ARG A 402 -4.23 -11.85 -8.99
C ARG A 402 -5.53 -11.09 -8.81
N THR A 403 -6.59 -11.75 -8.35
CA THR A 403 -7.79 -11.02 -7.92
C THR A 403 -7.55 -10.28 -6.60
N ILE A 404 -8.28 -9.19 -6.36
CA ILE A 404 -8.24 -8.45 -5.09
C ILE A 404 -8.46 -9.37 -3.87
N ARG A 405 -9.33 -10.38 -3.97
CA ARG A 405 -9.52 -11.38 -2.90
C ARG A 405 -8.27 -12.23 -2.68
N GLN A 406 -7.66 -12.74 -3.75
CA GLN A 406 -6.43 -13.54 -3.64
C GLN A 406 -5.30 -12.71 -3.05
N PHE A 407 -5.14 -11.46 -3.49
CA PHE A 407 -4.21 -10.50 -2.93
C PHE A 407 -4.43 -10.34 -1.42
N ILE A 408 -5.62 -9.88 -1.00
CA ILE A 408 -5.88 -9.53 0.39
C ILE A 408 -5.69 -10.75 1.30
N LEU A 409 -6.26 -11.90 0.96
CA LEU A 409 -6.16 -13.08 1.81
C LEU A 409 -4.71 -13.59 1.90
N GLY A 410 -3.96 -13.63 0.81
CA GLY A 410 -2.56 -14.09 0.89
C GLY A 410 -1.64 -13.09 1.61
N VAL A 411 -1.81 -11.79 1.40
CA VAL A 411 -1.03 -10.75 2.08
C VAL A 411 -1.33 -10.69 3.57
N LEU A 412 -2.59 -10.90 3.98
CA LEU A 412 -2.95 -11.00 5.39
C LEU A 412 -2.42 -12.29 6.02
N PHE A 413 -2.72 -13.46 5.45
CA PHE A 413 -2.51 -14.74 6.14
C PHE A 413 -1.11 -15.33 5.95
N ILE A 414 -0.49 -15.28 4.76
CA ILE A 414 0.79 -15.97 4.51
C ILE A 414 1.89 -15.40 5.43
N PRO A 415 2.19 -14.08 5.43
CA PRO A 415 3.24 -13.55 6.28
C PRO A 415 2.88 -13.62 7.77
N SER A 416 1.62 -13.33 8.14
CA SER A 416 1.19 -13.42 9.55
C SER A 416 1.43 -14.80 10.14
N SER A 417 1.05 -15.88 9.45
CA SER A 417 1.29 -17.25 9.93
C SER A 417 2.78 -17.55 10.10
N ILE A 418 3.64 -17.04 9.22
CA ILE A 418 5.09 -17.18 9.32
C ILE A 418 5.64 -16.43 10.53
N VAL A 419 5.32 -15.14 10.68
CA VAL A 419 5.94 -14.31 11.72
C VAL A 419 5.42 -14.71 13.09
N VAL A 420 4.12 -15.02 13.23
CA VAL A 420 3.56 -15.59 14.47
C VAL A 420 4.22 -16.92 14.82
N MET A 421 4.51 -17.79 13.85
CA MET A 421 5.27 -19.02 14.09
C MET A 421 6.69 -18.73 14.57
N ALA A 422 7.40 -17.79 13.94
CA ALA A 422 8.76 -17.40 14.33
C ALA A 422 8.79 -16.84 15.77
N PHE A 423 7.88 -15.92 16.12
CA PHE A 423 7.77 -15.40 17.49
C PHE A 423 7.36 -16.47 18.50
N THR A 424 6.51 -17.44 18.11
CA THR A 424 6.17 -18.58 18.97
C THR A 424 7.37 -19.50 19.21
N VAL A 425 8.24 -19.69 18.21
CA VAL A 425 9.45 -20.52 18.32
C VAL A 425 10.55 -19.81 19.11
N LEU A 426 10.92 -18.57 18.74
CA LEU A 426 12.00 -17.82 19.42
C LEU A 426 11.57 -17.38 20.83
N GLY A 427 10.42 -16.71 20.95
CA GLY A 427 9.87 -16.24 22.23
C GLY A 427 9.40 -17.38 23.13
N GLY A 428 8.84 -18.46 22.57
CA GLY A 428 8.51 -19.66 23.34
C GLY A 428 9.76 -20.36 23.88
N THR A 429 10.88 -20.37 23.14
CA THR A 429 12.16 -20.88 23.64
C THR A 429 12.70 -20.02 24.78
N ALA A 430 12.65 -18.68 24.64
CA ALA A 430 13.05 -17.74 25.69
C ALA A 430 12.23 -17.92 26.98
N ILE A 431 10.90 -17.90 26.88
CA ILE A 431 10.03 -18.11 28.05
C ILE A 431 10.26 -19.49 28.67
N HIS A 432 10.49 -20.53 27.88
CA HIS A 432 10.79 -21.87 28.40
C HIS A 432 12.09 -21.91 29.21
N GLN A 433 13.19 -21.35 28.70
CA GLN A 433 14.45 -21.23 29.46
C GLN A 433 14.26 -20.44 30.75
N GLN A 434 13.50 -19.34 30.71
CA GLN A 434 13.17 -18.57 31.91
C GLN A 434 12.36 -19.37 32.92
N MET A 435 11.38 -20.18 32.47
CA MET A 435 10.53 -20.99 33.33
C MET A 435 11.21 -22.25 33.91
N GLN A 436 12.29 -22.74 33.30
CA GLN A 436 13.08 -23.85 33.84
C GLN A 436 14.15 -23.36 34.81
N ASP A 437 15.00 -22.44 34.36
CA ASP A 437 16.29 -22.18 34.99
C ASP A 437 16.49 -20.70 35.40
N HIS A 438 15.48 -19.83 35.19
CA HIS A 438 15.59 -18.37 35.37
C HIS A 438 16.79 -17.75 34.60
N ALA A 439 17.21 -18.38 33.50
CA ALA A 439 18.46 -18.10 32.81
C ALA A 439 18.55 -16.69 32.16
N ILE A 440 17.42 -16.01 31.95
CA ILE A 440 17.36 -14.72 31.25
C ILE A 440 17.17 -13.57 32.25
N ALA A 441 16.27 -13.72 33.22
CA ALA A 441 15.98 -12.77 34.29
C ALA A 441 16.08 -13.50 35.65
N PRO A 442 17.25 -13.51 36.31
CA PRO A 442 17.51 -14.39 37.46
C PRO A 442 16.60 -14.17 38.68
N ASP A 443 16.06 -12.97 38.88
CA ASP A 443 15.12 -12.67 39.96
C ASP A 443 13.65 -12.89 39.56
N GLY A 444 13.39 -13.27 38.31
CA GLY A 444 12.04 -13.44 37.75
C GLY A 444 11.30 -12.13 37.47
N THR A 445 11.95 -10.98 37.46
CA THR A 445 11.32 -9.67 37.24
C THR A 445 11.69 -9.05 35.89
N ALA A 446 10.85 -8.14 35.41
CA ALA A 446 11.15 -7.40 34.17
C ALA A 446 12.32 -6.42 34.33
N GLN A 447 12.74 -6.12 35.57
CA GLN A 447 13.82 -5.18 35.87
C GLN A 447 15.22 -5.79 35.67
N THR A 448 15.35 -7.12 35.63
CA THR A 448 16.63 -7.80 35.34
C THR A 448 16.72 -8.36 33.92
N LEU A 449 15.73 -8.07 33.06
CA LEU A 449 15.83 -8.41 31.64
C LEU A 449 17.06 -7.75 31.00
N PRO A 450 17.84 -8.48 30.18
CA PRO A 450 18.95 -7.91 29.43
C PRO A 450 18.48 -6.83 28.45
N ALA A 451 19.43 -6.06 27.91
CA ALA A 451 19.13 -5.07 26.89
C ALA A 451 18.41 -5.71 25.68
N PRO A 452 17.53 -4.98 24.95
CA PRO A 452 16.76 -5.54 23.83
C PRO A 452 17.63 -6.20 22.76
N GLU A 453 18.76 -5.58 22.42
CA GLU A 453 19.79 -6.10 21.51
C GLU A 453 20.55 -7.34 22.02
N GLU A 454 20.48 -7.61 23.33
CA GLU A 454 21.20 -8.68 24.01
C GLU A 454 20.35 -9.94 24.21
N ILE A 455 19.04 -9.81 24.48
CA ILE A 455 18.16 -10.97 24.82
C ILE A 455 18.30 -12.12 23.83
N PHE A 456 18.39 -11.85 22.52
CA PHE A 456 18.58 -12.88 21.51
C PHE A 456 19.86 -13.72 21.77
N PHE A 457 20.96 -13.08 22.14
CA PHE A 457 22.22 -13.76 22.43
C PHE A 457 22.17 -14.48 23.78
N THR A 458 21.53 -13.89 24.81
CA THR A 458 21.31 -14.57 26.11
C THR A 458 20.53 -15.87 25.95
N VAL A 459 19.45 -15.88 25.15
CA VAL A 459 18.68 -17.09 24.86
C VAL A 459 19.54 -18.11 24.09
N LEU A 460 20.38 -17.63 23.18
CA LEU A 460 21.24 -18.46 22.35
C LEU A 460 22.39 -19.10 23.14
N ASP A 461 22.93 -18.45 24.16
CA ASP A 461 23.95 -19.01 25.07
C ASP A 461 23.43 -20.22 25.85
N GLY A 462 22.11 -20.28 26.10
CA GLY A 462 21.41 -21.46 26.61
C GLY A 462 21.21 -22.60 25.59
N MET A 463 21.73 -22.49 24.36
CA MET A 463 21.52 -23.46 23.28
C MET A 463 22.84 -24.09 22.74
N PRO A 464 22.78 -25.30 22.17
CA PRO A 464 23.94 -25.92 21.54
C PRO A 464 24.52 -25.07 20.39
N ALA A 465 25.85 -25.03 20.27
CA ALA A 465 26.57 -24.29 19.22
C ALA A 465 26.32 -22.77 19.17
N ALA A 466 25.96 -22.15 20.30
CA ALA A 466 25.70 -20.72 20.48
C ALA A 466 26.65 -19.80 19.68
N GLY A 467 27.98 -19.93 19.90
CA GLY A 467 28.98 -19.09 19.24
C GLY A 467 29.04 -19.21 17.71
N ILE A 468 28.70 -20.36 17.13
CA ILE A 468 28.62 -20.51 15.66
C ILE A 468 27.37 -19.76 15.16
N MET A 469 26.24 -19.97 15.84
CA MET A 469 24.97 -19.39 15.45
C MET A 469 24.94 -17.86 15.62
N ALA A 470 25.59 -17.31 16.66
CA ALA A 470 25.75 -15.88 16.85
C ALA A 470 26.46 -15.22 15.64
N GLY A 471 27.45 -15.90 15.06
CA GLY A 471 28.21 -15.40 13.91
C GLY A 471 27.38 -15.44 12.62
N ILE A 472 26.57 -16.49 12.46
CA ILE A 472 25.59 -16.58 11.38
C ILE A 472 24.56 -15.45 11.50
N VAL A 473 24.07 -15.18 12.71
CA VAL A 473 23.07 -14.12 12.96
C VAL A 473 23.64 -12.72 12.71
N VAL A 474 24.86 -12.43 13.14
CA VAL A 474 25.55 -11.17 12.82
C VAL A 474 25.69 -10.98 11.30
N LEU A 475 26.03 -12.05 10.57
CA LEU A 475 26.07 -12.03 9.11
C LEU A 475 24.67 -11.81 8.49
N MET A 476 23.63 -12.49 8.97
CA MET A 476 22.24 -12.31 8.52
C MET A 476 21.77 -10.86 8.70
N LEU A 477 22.04 -10.27 9.87
CA LEU A 477 21.69 -8.88 10.19
C LEU A 477 22.42 -7.90 9.27
N ALA A 478 23.71 -8.10 9.01
CA ALA A 478 24.47 -7.29 8.06
C ALA A 478 23.93 -7.40 6.62
N ILE A 479 23.54 -8.60 6.19
CA ILE A 479 22.89 -8.80 4.88
C ILE A 479 21.52 -8.09 4.86
N PHE A 480 20.68 -8.26 5.89
CA PHE A 480 19.37 -7.61 5.97
C PHE A 480 19.48 -6.09 5.93
N PHE A 481 20.44 -5.51 6.65
CA PHE A 481 20.71 -4.07 6.62
C PHE A 481 20.94 -3.60 5.19
N ILE A 482 21.88 -4.23 4.47
CA ILE A 482 22.24 -3.85 3.10
C ILE A 482 21.05 -4.03 2.15
N THR A 483 20.35 -5.18 2.18
CA THR A 483 19.22 -5.42 1.26
C THR A 483 18.01 -4.54 1.54
N THR A 484 17.79 -4.16 2.81
CA THR A 484 16.69 -3.28 3.21
C THR A 484 16.98 -1.83 2.80
N ALA A 485 18.19 -1.33 3.08
CA ALA A 485 18.62 0.01 2.65
C ALA A 485 18.60 0.15 1.11
N ASP A 486 19.03 -0.87 0.38
CA ASP A 486 18.96 -0.92 -1.09
C ASP A 486 17.50 -0.81 -1.58
N SER A 487 16.64 -1.71 -1.12
CA SER A 487 15.22 -1.76 -1.56
C SER A 487 14.45 -0.48 -1.23
N ALA A 488 14.60 0.06 -0.01
CA ALA A 488 13.91 1.28 0.42
C ALA A 488 14.44 2.54 -0.30
N SER A 489 15.76 2.63 -0.51
CA SER A 489 16.35 3.74 -1.27
C SER A 489 15.94 3.74 -2.74
N VAL A 490 15.73 2.56 -3.34
CA VAL A 490 15.18 2.45 -4.69
C VAL A 490 13.74 2.97 -4.70
N VAL A 491 12.86 2.50 -3.82
CA VAL A 491 11.44 2.91 -3.83
C VAL A 491 11.25 4.41 -3.58
N THR A 492 11.97 5.01 -2.62
CA THR A 492 11.90 6.48 -2.41
C THR A 492 12.47 7.26 -3.59
N SER A 493 13.48 6.72 -4.28
CA SER A 493 14.02 7.26 -5.53
C SER A 493 13.04 7.13 -6.72
N GLN A 494 12.18 6.11 -6.75
CA GLN A 494 11.08 5.99 -7.72
C GLN A 494 9.99 7.05 -7.44
N MET A 495 9.57 7.18 -6.17
CA MET A 495 8.59 8.19 -5.74
C MET A 495 9.04 9.61 -6.08
N SER A 496 10.31 9.96 -5.78
CA SER A 496 10.87 11.27 -6.09
C SER A 496 11.21 11.49 -7.58
N GLN A 497 10.92 10.52 -8.45
CA GLN A 497 11.14 10.56 -9.90
C GLN A 497 9.88 10.16 -10.69
N ARG A 498 8.70 10.56 -10.20
CA ARG A 498 7.40 10.37 -10.89
C ARG A 498 7.06 8.90 -11.18
N GLY A 499 7.46 7.99 -10.29
CA GLY A 499 7.21 6.56 -10.42
C GLY A 499 8.15 5.84 -11.39
N ASN A 500 9.27 6.46 -11.80
CA ASN A 500 10.24 5.88 -12.74
C ASN A 500 10.68 4.47 -12.32
N PRO A 501 10.44 3.42 -13.12
CA PRO A 501 10.86 2.05 -12.78
C PRO A 501 12.39 1.91 -12.69
N ASN A 502 13.14 2.73 -13.42
CA ASN A 502 14.61 2.76 -13.45
C ASN A 502 15.14 4.10 -12.91
N PRO A 503 15.06 4.35 -11.60
CA PRO A 503 15.42 5.63 -10.99
C PRO A 503 16.93 5.91 -11.10
N LYS A 504 17.31 7.19 -11.19
CA LYS A 504 18.72 7.59 -11.29
C LYS A 504 19.49 7.23 -10.01
N ARG A 505 20.52 6.37 -10.13
CA ARG A 505 21.36 5.86 -9.02
C ARG A 505 21.86 6.95 -8.05
N ARG A 506 22.16 8.17 -8.53
CA ARG A 506 22.58 9.30 -7.67
C ARG A 506 21.50 9.72 -6.65
N ILE A 507 20.23 9.68 -7.04
CA ILE A 507 19.09 9.99 -6.16
C ILE A 507 18.84 8.83 -5.17
N THR A 508 19.03 7.59 -5.63
CA THR A 508 18.99 6.39 -4.78
C THR A 508 20.06 6.46 -3.68
N VAL A 509 21.32 6.78 -4.03
CA VAL A 509 22.41 6.96 -3.06
C VAL A 509 22.13 8.12 -2.09
N PHE A 510 21.57 9.23 -2.58
CA PHE A 510 21.15 10.36 -1.73
C PHE A 510 20.12 9.92 -0.67
N TRP A 511 19.05 9.23 -1.06
CA TRP A 511 18.05 8.74 -0.11
C TRP A 511 18.61 7.69 0.87
N GLY A 512 19.53 6.83 0.41
CA GLY A 512 20.23 5.90 1.30
C GLY A 512 21.11 6.58 2.34
N LEU A 513 21.85 7.63 1.96
CA LEU A 513 22.61 8.48 2.89
C LEU A 513 21.69 9.21 3.89
N CYS A 514 20.53 9.68 3.42
CA CYS A 514 19.50 10.25 4.29
C CYS A 514 18.99 9.24 5.34
N MET A 515 18.70 7.98 4.96
CA MET A 515 18.31 6.95 5.93
C MET A 515 19.40 6.66 6.96
N ALA A 516 20.66 6.55 6.52
CA ALA A 516 21.79 6.34 7.42
C ALA A 516 21.95 7.51 8.40
N GLY A 517 21.80 8.76 7.93
CA GLY A 517 21.85 9.95 8.79
C GLY A 517 20.69 10.03 9.79
N ILE A 518 19.47 9.66 9.38
CA ILE A 518 18.32 9.55 10.32
C ILE A 518 18.60 8.47 11.37
N ALA A 519 19.13 7.31 10.97
CA ALA A 519 19.44 6.21 11.89
C ALA A 519 20.49 6.62 12.94
N VAL A 520 21.55 7.32 12.51
CA VAL A 520 22.55 7.91 13.43
C VAL A 520 21.89 8.88 14.40
N VAL A 521 21.06 9.81 13.93
CA VAL A 521 20.38 10.79 14.80
C VAL A 521 19.41 10.12 15.79
N MET A 522 18.67 9.09 15.37
CA MET A 522 17.82 8.30 16.26
C MET A 522 18.61 7.65 17.41
N LEU A 523 19.79 7.08 17.12
CA LEU A 523 20.68 6.53 18.15
C LEU A 523 21.21 7.63 19.09
N LEU A 524 21.64 8.77 18.55
CA LEU A 524 22.14 9.90 19.36
C LEU A 524 21.09 10.41 20.36
N ILE A 525 19.82 10.53 19.93
CA ILE A 525 18.69 10.99 20.76
C ILE A 525 18.37 10.02 21.90
N GLY A 526 18.41 8.71 21.63
CA GLY A 526 18.07 7.69 22.63
C GLY A 526 19.07 7.57 23.77
N GLY A 527 20.30 8.08 23.61
CA GLY A 527 21.32 8.05 24.67
C GLY A 527 21.63 6.61 25.10
N GLN A 528 21.48 6.29 26.39
CA GLN A 528 21.65 4.92 26.89
C GLN A 528 20.54 3.97 26.43
N ASN A 529 19.33 4.48 26.15
CA ASN A 529 18.19 3.69 25.68
C ASN A 529 17.91 4.04 24.22
N ALA A 530 18.82 3.64 23.33
CA ALA A 530 18.76 3.91 21.90
C ALA A 530 17.37 3.62 21.30
N LEU A 531 16.77 2.47 21.67
CA LEU A 531 15.41 2.07 21.26
C LEU A 531 14.34 3.15 21.50
N THR A 532 14.37 3.84 22.64
CA THR A 532 13.39 4.91 22.94
C THR A 532 13.51 6.08 21.96
N GLY A 533 14.72 6.47 21.57
CA GLY A 533 14.93 7.52 20.55
C GLY A 533 14.31 7.17 19.19
N LEU A 534 14.41 5.89 18.80
CA LEU A 534 13.79 5.35 17.59
C LEU A 534 12.25 5.36 17.70
N GLN A 535 11.70 4.86 18.81
CA GLN A 535 10.25 4.79 19.06
C GLN A 535 9.57 6.16 19.01
N ASN A 536 10.19 7.16 19.64
CA ASN A 536 9.68 8.53 19.70
C ASN A 536 9.53 9.14 18.29
N LEU A 537 10.59 9.07 17.50
CA LEU A 537 10.64 9.71 16.18
C LEU A 537 9.76 9.01 15.14
N ILE A 538 9.68 7.68 15.14
CA ILE A 538 8.74 6.96 14.27
C ILE A 538 7.31 7.42 14.54
N THR A 539 6.88 7.44 15.81
CA THR A 539 5.48 7.71 16.17
C THR A 539 5.05 9.12 15.76
N VAL A 540 5.92 10.12 15.97
CA VAL A 540 5.67 11.51 15.55
C VAL A 540 5.64 11.64 14.02
N THR A 541 6.55 10.98 13.29
CA THR A 541 6.65 11.11 11.82
C THR A 541 5.65 10.25 11.04
N ALA A 542 5.10 9.20 11.65
CA ALA A 542 4.06 8.36 11.08
C ALA A 542 2.66 9.00 11.14
N LEU A 543 2.40 9.91 12.08
CA LEU A 543 1.07 10.50 12.30
C LEU A 543 0.50 11.17 11.04
N PRO A 544 1.23 12.02 10.28
CA PRO A 544 0.71 12.59 9.04
C PRO A 544 0.31 11.52 8.02
N PHE A 545 1.11 10.47 7.84
CA PHE A 545 0.81 9.41 6.88
C PHE A 545 -0.34 8.51 7.34
N THR A 546 -0.54 8.34 8.65
CA THR A 546 -1.73 7.67 9.24
C THR A 546 -3.02 8.34 8.75
N LEU A 547 -3.07 9.67 8.76
CA LEU A 547 -4.22 10.43 8.25
C LEU A 547 -4.40 10.29 6.73
N ILE A 548 -3.30 10.26 5.98
CA ILE A 548 -3.31 9.97 4.53
C ILE A 548 -3.90 8.57 4.27
N MET A 549 -3.59 7.55 5.08
CA MET A 549 -4.10 6.19 4.87
C MET A 549 -5.62 6.06 5.05
N PHE A 550 -6.24 6.81 5.98
CA PHE A 550 -7.71 6.87 6.06
C PHE A 550 -8.34 7.39 4.77
N VAL A 551 -7.79 8.50 4.24
CA VAL A 551 -8.29 9.10 2.99
C VAL A 551 -7.96 8.22 1.78
N MET A 552 -6.84 7.49 1.79
CA MET A 552 -6.45 6.50 0.78
C MET A 552 -7.49 5.38 0.66
N ALA A 553 -8.01 4.87 1.78
CA ALA A 553 -9.05 3.84 1.77
C ALA A 553 -10.35 4.34 1.09
N VAL A 554 -10.74 5.59 1.33
CA VAL A 554 -11.89 6.22 0.66
C VAL A 554 -11.62 6.46 -0.83
N ALA A 555 -10.43 6.93 -1.19
CA ALA A 555 -10.02 7.12 -2.58
C ALA A 555 -10.12 5.80 -3.37
N PHE A 556 -9.49 4.75 -2.84
CA PHE A 556 -9.51 3.41 -3.40
C PHE A 556 -10.93 2.87 -3.51
N HIS A 557 -11.79 3.03 -2.49
CA HIS A 557 -13.19 2.59 -2.57
C HIS A 557 -13.98 3.34 -3.65
N LYS A 558 -13.79 4.66 -3.79
CA LYS A 558 -14.41 5.47 -4.86
C LYS A 558 -13.98 4.97 -6.23
N ASP A 559 -12.71 4.57 -6.38
CA ASP A 559 -12.16 4.07 -7.62
C ASP A 559 -12.62 2.64 -7.96
N LEU A 560 -12.82 1.77 -6.97
CA LEU A 560 -13.41 0.42 -7.15
C LEU A 560 -14.88 0.46 -7.57
N ARG A 561 -15.66 1.45 -7.09
CA ARG A 561 -17.06 1.64 -7.48
C ARG A 561 -17.25 1.94 -8.97
N ARG A 562 -16.18 2.40 -9.65
CA ARG A 562 -16.15 2.79 -11.07
C ARG A 562 -15.39 1.78 -11.96
N ASP A 563 -15.02 0.61 -11.43
CA ASP A 563 -14.35 -0.42 -12.22
C ASP A 563 -15.29 -0.96 -13.34
N PRO A 564 -14.79 -1.19 -14.57
CA PRO A 564 -15.57 -1.77 -15.67
C PRO A 564 -16.35 -3.03 -15.29
N MET A 565 -15.76 -3.92 -14.49
CA MET A 565 -16.40 -5.16 -14.02
C MET A 565 -17.58 -4.87 -13.08
N VAL A 566 -17.47 -3.85 -12.23
CA VAL A 566 -18.51 -3.42 -11.30
C VAL A 566 -19.64 -2.68 -12.03
N ILE A 567 -19.32 -1.94 -13.10
CA ILE A 567 -20.31 -1.35 -14.00
C ILE A 567 -21.04 -2.46 -14.78
N ARG A 568 -20.31 -3.43 -15.35
CA ARG A 568 -20.87 -4.59 -16.07
C ARG A 568 -21.83 -5.41 -15.21
N GLU A 569 -21.48 -5.65 -13.94
CA GLU A 569 -22.36 -6.34 -12.98
C GLU A 569 -23.64 -5.51 -12.67
N GLN A 570 -23.54 -4.18 -12.59
CA GLN A 570 -24.71 -3.31 -12.39
C GLN A 570 -25.63 -3.31 -13.60
N TYR A 571 -25.10 -3.14 -14.82
CA TYR A 571 -25.86 -3.23 -16.06
C TYR A 571 -26.59 -4.56 -16.21
N SER A 572 -25.94 -5.68 -15.87
CA SER A 572 -26.57 -7.01 -15.89
C SER A 572 -27.78 -7.08 -14.94
N ARG A 573 -27.66 -6.53 -13.73
CA ARG A 573 -28.77 -6.48 -12.76
C ARG A 573 -29.89 -5.54 -13.19
N TRP A 574 -29.56 -4.35 -13.69
CA TRP A 574 -30.54 -3.37 -14.16
C TRP A 574 -31.30 -3.87 -15.39
N ALA A 575 -30.62 -4.51 -16.34
CA ALA A 575 -31.26 -5.12 -17.50
C ALA A 575 -32.29 -6.18 -17.05
N VAL A 576 -31.90 -7.13 -16.20
CA VAL A 576 -32.82 -8.18 -15.74
C VAL A 576 -33.97 -7.60 -14.92
N ASP A 577 -33.71 -6.76 -13.92
CA ASP A 577 -34.75 -6.19 -13.05
C ASP A 577 -35.76 -5.32 -13.84
N LYS A 578 -35.28 -4.47 -14.75
CA LYS A 578 -36.15 -3.62 -15.56
C LYS A 578 -36.94 -4.41 -16.60
N SER A 579 -36.30 -5.34 -17.32
CA SER A 579 -36.97 -6.16 -18.32
C SER A 579 -38.00 -7.11 -17.69
N VAL A 580 -37.74 -7.68 -16.51
CA VAL A 580 -38.73 -8.51 -15.79
C VAL A 580 -39.91 -7.66 -15.33
N ARG A 581 -39.68 -6.50 -14.72
CA ARG A 581 -40.77 -5.61 -14.27
C ARG A 581 -41.61 -5.11 -15.44
N HIS A 582 -40.99 -4.64 -16.51
CA HIS A 582 -41.67 -4.16 -17.70
C HIS A 582 -42.42 -5.28 -18.43
N GLY A 583 -41.83 -6.47 -18.52
CA GLY A 583 -42.45 -7.67 -19.08
C GLY A 583 -43.73 -8.05 -18.33
N ILE A 584 -43.68 -8.09 -17.00
CA ILE A 584 -44.85 -8.39 -16.15
C ILE A 584 -45.91 -7.27 -16.22
N ASP A 585 -45.50 -6.00 -16.21
CA ASP A 585 -46.40 -4.83 -16.26
C ASP A 585 -47.20 -4.75 -17.58
N GLU A 586 -46.60 -5.17 -18.70
CA GLU A 586 -47.19 -5.01 -20.04
C GLU A 586 -47.72 -6.32 -20.67
N TYR A 587 -47.14 -7.49 -20.32
CA TYR A 587 -47.46 -8.81 -20.90
C TYR A 587 -47.81 -9.87 -19.86
N GLY A 588 -47.74 -9.57 -18.55
CA GLY A 588 -48.02 -10.54 -17.49
C GLY A 588 -47.01 -11.69 -17.47
N ASP A 589 -47.51 -12.92 -17.57
CA ASP A 589 -46.67 -14.13 -17.59
C ASP A 589 -46.03 -14.39 -18.97
N ASP A 590 -46.55 -13.79 -20.04
CA ASP A 590 -46.22 -14.11 -21.44
C ASP A 590 -45.13 -13.20 -22.04
N PHE A 591 -43.94 -13.14 -21.43
CA PHE A 591 -42.80 -12.38 -21.96
C PHE A 591 -41.51 -13.18 -22.09
N THR A 592 -40.57 -12.67 -22.90
CA THR A 592 -39.22 -13.23 -23.07
C THR A 592 -38.19 -12.10 -23.15
N PHE A 593 -36.91 -12.41 -22.88
CA PHE A 593 -35.82 -11.45 -23.06
C PHE A 593 -35.41 -11.37 -24.54
N SER A 594 -35.46 -10.16 -25.12
CA SER A 594 -34.76 -9.83 -26.36
C SER A 594 -33.67 -8.79 -26.09
N VAL A 595 -32.65 -8.75 -26.96
CA VAL A 595 -31.57 -7.75 -26.91
C VAL A 595 -31.75 -6.80 -28.09
N GLU A 596 -32.40 -5.68 -27.83
CA GLU A 596 -32.78 -4.69 -28.83
C GLU A 596 -32.38 -3.28 -28.39
N ARG A 597 -32.34 -2.34 -29.34
CA ARG A 597 -32.10 -0.93 -29.03
C ARG A 597 -33.35 -0.34 -28.37
N ALA A 598 -33.34 -0.27 -27.05
CA ALA A 598 -34.40 0.40 -26.30
C ALA A 598 -34.53 1.87 -26.74
N PRO A 599 -35.76 2.39 -26.97
CA PRO A 599 -35.98 3.81 -27.08
C PRO A 599 -35.69 4.48 -25.73
N ASP A 600 -35.46 5.79 -25.75
CA ASP A 600 -35.07 6.58 -24.58
C ASP A 600 -36.18 6.55 -23.51
N SER A 601 -36.00 5.68 -22.51
CA SER A 601 -37.07 5.21 -21.63
C SER A 601 -36.51 4.73 -20.29
N LYS A 602 -37.32 4.87 -19.23
CA LYS A 602 -36.98 4.42 -17.87
C LYS A 602 -36.57 2.93 -17.79
N TRP A 603 -37.04 2.12 -18.74
CA TRP A 603 -36.82 0.68 -18.81
C TRP A 603 -35.48 0.30 -19.47
N ALA A 604 -34.79 1.21 -20.14
CA ALA A 604 -33.48 0.93 -20.72
C ALA A 604 -32.46 0.57 -19.61
N ALA A 605 -31.61 -0.42 -19.90
CA ALA A 605 -30.65 -0.99 -18.93
C ALA A 605 -29.69 0.06 -18.34
N GLY A 606 -29.34 1.09 -19.11
CA GLY A 606 -28.48 2.20 -18.68
C GLY A 606 -29.21 3.48 -18.26
N ALA A 607 -30.55 3.52 -18.19
CA ALA A 607 -31.30 4.79 -18.02
C ALA A 607 -30.97 5.57 -16.72
N ASP A 608 -30.45 4.89 -15.69
CA ASP A 608 -30.06 5.49 -14.41
C ASP A 608 -28.53 5.70 -14.27
N PHE A 609 -27.77 5.53 -15.36
CA PHE A 609 -26.31 5.61 -15.36
C PHE A 609 -25.78 6.37 -16.58
N ASP A 610 -25.22 7.55 -16.33
CA ASP A 610 -24.46 8.29 -17.34
C ASP A 610 -23.12 7.58 -17.64
N SER A 611 -23.13 6.78 -18.70
CA SER A 611 -21.96 6.10 -19.24
C SER A 611 -21.01 7.03 -20.03
N SER A 612 -21.47 8.23 -20.41
CA SER A 612 -20.65 9.25 -21.09
C SER A 612 -19.82 10.07 -20.10
N ALA A 613 -20.23 10.11 -18.82
CA ALA A 613 -19.61 10.90 -17.76
C ALA A 613 -18.07 10.78 -17.75
N PRO A 614 -17.32 11.92 -17.75
CA PRO A 614 -15.86 11.93 -17.73
C PRO A 614 -15.22 11.03 -16.66
N GLU A 615 -15.89 10.93 -15.50
CA GLU A 615 -15.46 10.10 -14.37
C GLU A 615 -15.31 8.59 -14.68
N VAL A 616 -16.00 8.09 -15.72
CA VAL A 616 -15.93 6.69 -16.15
C VAL A 616 -15.33 6.53 -17.55
N THR A 617 -15.24 7.59 -18.36
CA THR A 617 -14.70 7.57 -19.73
C THR A 617 -13.24 8.04 -19.83
N GLU A 618 -12.84 9.12 -19.16
CA GLU A 618 -11.51 9.72 -19.40
C GLU A 618 -10.34 8.84 -18.95
N TRP A 619 -10.51 8.07 -17.87
CA TRP A 619 -9.38 7.40 -17.20
C TRP A 619 -8.72 6.28 -18.04
N TYR A 620 -9.41 5.70 -19.02
CA TYR A 620 -8.86 4.64 -19.88
C TYR A 620 -8.42 5.14 -21.26
N ARG A 621 -8.58 6.44 -21.52
CA ARG A 621 -8.09 7.07 -22.75
C ARG A 621 -6.56 7.02 -22.75
N ARG A 622 -5.94 6.41 -23.76
CA ARG A 622 -4.47 6.43 -23.88
C ARG A 622 -3.99 7.86 -24.14
N THR A 623 -2.91 8.24 -23.46
CA THR A 623 -2.21 9.51 -23.72
C THR A 623 -0.76 9.29 -24.14
N ASP A 624 -0.21 10.28 -24.84
CA ASP A 624 1.21 10.38 -25.12
C ASP A 624 2.01 10.81 -23.87
N GLU A 625 3.32 11.00 -24.04
CA GLU A 625 4.24 11.42 -22.98
C GLU A 625 3.93 12.80 -22.36
N ASP A 626 3.23 13.66 -23.09
CA ASP A 626 2.85 15.00 -22.65
C ASP A 626 1.38 15.08 -22.17
N GLY A 627 0.67 13.94 -22.15
CA GLY A 627 -0.71 13.83 -21.68
C GLY A 627 -1.77 14.11 -22.74
N ASN A 628 -1.40 14.27 -24.01
CA ASN A 628 -2.36 14.45 -25.10
C ASN A 628 -2.98 13.10 -25.48
N PRO A 629 -4.28 13.05 -25.82
CA PRO A 629 -4.92 11.84 -26.32
C PRO A 629 -4.21 11.22 -27.54
N VAL A 630 -3.90 9.93 -27.48
CA VAL A 630 -3.45 9.16 -28.66
C VAL A 630 -4.69 8.71 -29.44
N ALA A 631 -4.70 8.92 -30.76
CA ALA A 631 -5.78 8.40 -31.59
C ALA A 631 -5.67 6.87 -31.75
N TYR A 632 -6.80 6.24 -32.05
CA TYR A 632 -6.90 4.81 -32.28
C TYR A 632 -7.43 4.60 -33.69
N ASP A 633 -6.71 3.82 -34.47
CA ASP A 633 -7.09 3.46 -35.82
C ASP A 633 -8.01 2.23 -35.75
N TYR A 634 -9.23 2.41 -36.22
CA TYR A 634 -10.28 1.40 -36.19
C TYR A 634 -10.17 0.37 -37.33
N GLU A 635 -9.37 0.63 -38.38
CA GLU A 635 -9.17 -0.31 -39.49
C GLU A 635 -8.04 -1.30 -39.16
N THR A 636 -6.95 -0.83 -38.55
CA THR A 636 -5.84 -1.69 -38.10
C THR A 636 -6.07 -2.28 -36.71
N GLY A 637 -6.87 -1.62 -35.87
CA GLY A 637 -7.06 -1.98 -34.46
C GLY A 637 -5.88 -1.56 -33.56
N GLU A 638 -4.99 -0.69 -34.05
CA GLU A 638 -3.80 -0.21 -33.35
C GLU A 638 -3.92 1.26 -32.93
N PHE A 639 -3.08 1.70 -31.99
CA PHE A 639 -2.99 3.11 -31.63
C PHE A 639 -2.03 3.80 -32.59
N THR A 640 -2.42 4.96 -33.14
CA THR A 640 -1.57 5.71 -34.06
C THR A 640 -0.40 6.32 -33.28
N ASP A 641 0.79 5.75 -33.42
CA ASP A 641 1.97 6.32 -32.80
C ASP A 641 2.26 7.72 -33.37
N SER A 642 2.60 8.64 -32.46
CA SER A 642 2.50 10.08 -32.65
C SER A 642 3.52 10.65 -33.64
N HIS A 643 3.24 10.56 -34.94
CA HIS A 643 3.88 11.36 -36.00
C HIS A 643 2.88 12.13 -36.89
N ASP A 644 1.64 11.66 -37.04
CA ASP A 644 0.64 12.39 -37.82
C ASP A 644 -0.28 13.24 -36.92
N VAL A 645 0.17 14.47 -36.66
CA VAL A 645 -0.71 15.53 -36.14
C VAL A 645 -1.66 15.95 -37.26
N VAL A 646 -2.81 15.28 -37.35
CA VAL A 646 -3.89 15.68 -38.28
C VAL A 646 -4.43 17.04 -37.83
N HIS A 647 -3.95 18.09 -38.48
CA HIS A 647 -4.49 19.43 -38.31
C HIS A 647 -5.98 19.46 -38.73
N PRO A 648 -6.86 20.15 -37.98
CA PRO A 648 -8.28 20.25 -38.32
C PRO A 648 -8.46 21.13 -39.56
N GLY A 649 -8.34 20.54 -40.75
CA GLY A 649 -8.44 21.26 -42.03
C GLY A 649 -8.60 20.38 -43.28
N GLU A 650 -8.00 19.19 -43.32
CA GLU A 650 -7.99 18.38 -44.55
C GLU A 650 -9.06 17.27 -44.54
N ARG A 651 -10.15 17.51 -45.29
CA ARG A 651 -11.04 16.43 -45.74
C ARG A 651 -10.36 15.67 -46.88
N ALA A 652 -9.68 14.58 -46.56
CA ALA A 652 -9.28 13.60 -47.57
C ALA A 652 -10.55 13.03 -48.26
N ALA A 653 -10.56 13.02 -49.59
CA ALA A 653 -11.70 12.58 -50.37
C ALA A 653 -11.80 11.05 -50.39
N ALA A 654 -13.01 10.51 -50.20
CA ALA A 654 -13.26 9.08 -50.29
C ALA A 654 -12.98 8.53 -51.70
N PRO A 655 -12.30 7.37 -51.84
CA PRO A 655 -12.21 6.69 -53.11
C PRO A 655 -13.57 6.12 -53.51
N ARG A 656 -13.91 6.19 -54.80
CA ARG A 656 -15.16 5.62 -55.35
C ARG A 656 -15.05 4.10 -55.41
N VAL A 657 -16.11 3.43 -54.95
CA VAL A 657 -16.35 2.01 -55.23
C VAL A 657 -17.08 1.89 -56.57
N GLU A 658 -16.53 1.12 -57.52
CA GLU A 658 -17.27 0.59 -58.67
C GLU A 658 -17.66 -0.89 -58.41
N PRO A 659 -18.78 -1.38 -58.96
CA PRO A 659 -19.39 -2.64 -58.54
C PRO A 659 -18.86 -3.89 -59.27
N ASP A 660 -19.03 -5.05 -58.61
CA ASP A 660 -18.56 -6.38 -59.01
C ASP A 660 -19.02 -6.91 -60.39
N ALA A 661 -18.17 -7.75 -61.00
CA ALA A 661 -18.51 -9.07 -61.59
C ALA A 661 -17.22 -9.83 -62.03
N PRO A 662 -17.25 -11.15 -62.30
CA PRO A 662 -17.29 -12.23 -61.30
C PRO A 662 -16.12 -13.23 -61.45
N SER A 663 -16.07 -14.25 -60.58
CA SER A 663 -14.97 -15.22 -60.45
C SER A 663 -14.86 -16.27 -61.58
N THR A 664 -13.61 -16.64 -61.92
CA THR A 664 -13.22 -17.98 -62.41
C THR A 664 -11.79 -18.34 -61.96
N ASP A 665 -11.70 -19.26 -60.99
CA ASP A 665 -10.86 -20.48 -60.86
C ASP A 665 -9.63 -20.72 -61.80
N PRO A 666 -8.67 -21.64 -61.50
CA PRO A 666 -8.20 -22.24 -60.22
C PRO A 666 -6.64 -22.25 -60.07
N GLU A 667 -6.14 -22.91 -59.01
CA GLU A 667 -4.76 -23.43 -58.81
C GLU A 667 -3.55 -22.47 -58.86
N ARG A 668 -2.84 -22.33 -57.72
CA ARG A 668 -1.52 -23.00 -57.49
C ARG A 668 -0.88 -22.68 -56.13
N LYS A 669 -0.65 -23.76 -55.36
CA LYS A 669 0.37 -23.98 -54.30
C LYS A 669 0.46 -22.99 -53.14
#